data_AF-A0A9V1EZY9-F1
#
_entry.id   AF-A0A9V1EZY9-F1
#
_cell.length_a   1.000
_cell.length_b   1.000
_cell.length_c   1.000
_cell.angle_alpha   90.00
_cell.angle_beta   90.00
_cell.angle_gamma   90.00
#
_symmetry.space_group_name_H-M   'P 1'
#
loop_
_entity.id
_entity.type
_entity.pdbx_description
1 polymer ?
#
loop_
_entity_poly.entity_id
_entity_poly.type
_entity_poly.pdbx_seq_one_letter_code
_entity_poly.pdbx_strand_id
1 'polypeptide(L)'
;MRLGSGTFAACCVVIEVLGVALFLRGFFPAPVRSSSRTEHQAEPPAPEPSTGASSNWTKLPPPLFSKVVIMLIDALRDDFVFGSKGVKFMPYTTYLVEKGASHSFVAEAKPPTVTMPRIKALMTGSLPGFIDVVRNLNSPALLEDNVITQAKAAGKRMIFYGDETWVKLFPQHFVEYDGTTSFFVSDYTEVDDNVTRHLDKVLKRGDWDVLILHYLGLDHIGHISGPSSPLIGHKLSEMDNILMKIHTSLLSEERENLSPNLLVLCGDHGMSETGSHGASSMEEVNTPLILISSAFERKPGDIRHPKHVQQTDLAATLAIGLGLPIPENSVGSLLFPSIEGRPVREQLRFLHLNAVQLSKLLQENVPSYKKEPGFEQFKMAERLHGNWIRLYLEESTSEVLFNLGTKVRRQYLDALRTLSLSLSRQVAQYDIYSMLVGTVMVLENPAHPNSRWSELDVVILLGTMGHVLSLGASSFIEEEHQTWYFLVNTLCLALCHEIYRNCFLGNDCEPRRCSHGERGFVNTAPALQDRSIGHDELEPHRVSKSPTSLNTLRGWEKWMAMASPWVILTCCRLLRSLNQTGVQWAHRPDLGHWLTSSDHKAELSVLAALSLIMIFALVQRRCSLTSKVAMALGLLGVYCYRAAIGNVLFPWQRDSKDISKGLIEARFVHVFVLGILFTGTKDLLKSQVIAADFTIKTVGLWEIYSGLVLLAALLFRPHNLPVLVFSLLIQTIMTKFIWKPLRHDAAEITVMHYWFGQAFFYFQGNSNNIATVDISAGFVGLDTYVEVPAVFLTAFATFAGPVLWASHLVSFLSSETSSGSALSHACFCYALICSFPVSAYIILVTSLRYHLFIWSVFSPKLLYEGMHILITAAICVFFTAMDQTNTKS
;
A
#
# COMPACT_ATOMS: atom_id res chain seq x y z
N MET A 1 -15.82 36.84 -17.02
CA MET A 1 -16.04 35.48 -17.53
C MET A 1 -16.42 34.61 -16.34
N ARG A 2 -17.65 34.10 -16.26
CA ARG A 2 -18.02 33.12 -15.23
C ARG A 2 -17.58 31.75 -15.74
N LEU A 3 -16.69 31.06 -15.02
CA LEU A 3 -16.38 29.66 -15.33
C LEU A 3 -17.66 28.82 -15.22
N GLY A 4 -17.86 27.84 -16.11
CA GLY A 4 -18.91 26.84 -15.95
C GLY A 4 -18.69 26.02 -14.67
N SER A 5 -19.77 25.54 -14.04
CA SER A 5 -19.69 24.88 -12.72
C SER A 5 -18.80 23.64 -12.70
N GLY A 6 -18.77 22.87 -13.80
CA GLY A 6 -17.88 21.70 -13.95
C GLY A 6 -16.40 22.09 -14.06
N THR A 7 -16.07 23.10 -14.88
CA THR A 7 -14.70 23.62 -14.98
C THR A 7 -14.22 24.19 -13.65
N PHE A 8 -15.10 24.92 -12.93
CA PHE A 8 -14.80 25.41 -11.58
C PHE A 8 -14.51 24.25 -10.62
N ALA A 9 -15.36 23.22 -10.59
CA ALA A 9 -15.15 22.03 -9.76
C ALA A 9 -13.82 21.32 -10.07
N ALA A 10 -13.50 21.13 -11.35
CA ALA A 10 -12.25 20.51 -11.76
C ALA A 10 -11.02 21.34 -11.31
N CYS A 11 -11.09 22.67 -11.43
CA CYS A 11 -10.04 23.55 -10.90
C CYS A 11 -9.89 23.43 -9.38
N CYS A 12 -10.99 23.39 -8.62
CA CYS A 12 -10.95 23.22 -7.17
C CYS A 12 -10.27 21.90 -6.77
N VAL A 13 -10.64 20.78 -7.41
CA VAL A 13 -10.02 19.47 -7.12
C VAL A 13 -8.53 19.46 -7.49
N VAL A 14 -8.12 20.12 -8.58
CA VAL A 14 -6.69 20.24 -8.92
C VAL A 14 -5.92 21.06 -7.87
N ILE A 15 -6.52 22.12 -7.34
CA ILE A 15 -5.93 22.88 -6.22
C ILE A 15 -5.86 22.00 -4.97
N GLU A 16 -6.89 21.19 -4.72
CA GLU A 16 -6.92 20.24 -3.61
C GLU A 16 -5.80 19.19 -3.73
N VAL A 17 -5.52 18.65 -4.93
CA VAL A 17 -4.37 17.76 -5.18
C VAL A 17 -3.06 18.43 -4.73
N LEU A 18 -2.85 19.71 -5.07
CA LEU A 18 -1.67 20.45 -4.66
C LEU A 18 -1.65 20.67 -3.14
N GLY A 19 -2.79 20.98 -2.53
CA GLY A 19 -2.96 21.13 -1.08
C GLY A 19 -2.62 19.85 -0.33
N VAL A 20 -3.12 18.69 -0.78
CA VAL A 20 -2.80 17.38 -0.21
C VAL A 20 -1.33 17.04 -0.41
N ALA A 21 -0.74 17.30 -1.58
CA ALA A 21 0.69 17.06 -1.81
C ALA A 21 1.58 17.87 -0.84
N LEU A 22 1.22 19.13 -0.58
CA LEU A 22 1.87 19.98 0.42
C LEU A 22 1.65 19.48 1.84
N PHE A 23 0.42 19.05 2.16
CA PHE A 23 0.10 18.44 3.46
C PHE A 23 0.92 17.18 3.70
N LEU A 24 0.96 16.24 2.76
CA LEU A 24 1.75 15.00 2.83
C LEU A 24 3.24 15.29 3.05
N ARG A 25 3.77 16.32 2.39
CA ARG A 25 5.16 16.74 2.57
C ARG A 25 5.46 17.19 4.00
N GLY A 26 4.52 17.87 4.67
CA GLY A 26 4.69 18.31 6.06
C GLY A 26 4.27 17.27 7.10
N PHE A 27 3.31 16.41 6.74
CA PHE A 27 2.78 15.36 7.59
C PHE A 27 3.76 14.19 7.71
N PHE A 28 4.46 13.82 6.63
CA PHE A 28 5.53 12.84 6.71
C PHE A 28 6.83 13.54 7.18
N PRO A 29 7.29 13.26 8.40
CA PRO A 29 8.43 13.91 9.02
C PRO A 29 9.70 13.68 8.21
N ALA A 30 10.58 14.67 8.20
CA ALA A 30 11.92 14.48 7.67
C ALA A 30 12.67 13.48 8.58
N PRO A 31 13.45 12.55 8.01
CA PRO A 31 14.28 11.66 8.82
C PRO A 31 15.21 12.48 9.71
N VAL A 32 15.51 11.97 10.91
CA VAL A 32 16.56 12.52 11.79
C VAL A 32 17.85 12.58 10.97
N ARG A 33 18.39 13.79 10.84
CA ARG A 33 19.56 14.06 10.03
C ARG A 33 20.60 14.77 10.87
N SER A 34 21.85 14.40 10.67
CA SER A 34 22.94 15.23 11.11
C SER A 34 23.04 16.48 10.23
N SER A 35 23.42 17.59 10.86
CA SER A 35 23.64 18.88 10.21
C SER A 35 24.94 18.95 9.39
N SER A 36 25.84 17.96 9.51
CA SER A 36 27.09 17.85 8.74
C SER A 36 26.81 17.48 7.27
N ARG A 37 26.51 18.49 6.46
CA ARG A 37 26.51 18.39 4.98
C ARG A 37 27.90 18.56 4.35
N THR A 38 28.97 18.58 5.13
CA THR A 38 30.33 18.81 4.63
C THR A 38 30.92 17.52 4.08
N GLU A 39 31.30 17.58 2.81
CA GLU A 39 32.06 16.60 2.03
C GLU A 39 33.08 15.81 2.87
N HIS A 40 32.90 14.48 2.92
CA HIS A 40 33.91 13.41 3.08
C HIS A 40 35.15 13.64 3.99
N GLN A 41 35.12 14.54 4.97
CA GLN A 41 36.12 14.58 6.03
C GLN A 41 35.59 13.77 7.21
N ALA A 42 36.07 12.54 7.33
CA ALA A 42 35.80 11.69 8.48
C ALA A 42 36.17 12.44 9.76
N GLU A 43 35.16 12.82 10.56
CA GLU A 43 35.40 13.37 11.88
C GLU A 43 36.27 12.39 12.69
N PRO A 44 37.32 12.85 13.38
CA PRO A 44 38.12 11.97 14.21
C PRO A 44 37.22 11.34 15.30
N PRO A 45 37.43 10.05 15.63
CA PRO A 45 36.59 9.37 16.60
C PRO A 45 36.68 10.07 17.96
N ALA A 46 35.55 10.18 18.65
CA ALA A 46 35.45 10.89 19.92
C ALA A 46 36.50 10.40 20.93
N PRO A 47 37.24 11.28 21.62
CA PRO A 47 38.30 10.88 22.55
C PRO A 47 37.74 10.02 23.70
N GLU A 48 38.57 9.15 24.28
CA GLU A 48 38.17 8.38 25.47
C GLU A 48 37.93 9.32 26.67
N PRO A 49 36.86 9.12 27.47
CA PRO A 49 36.60 9.97 28.62
C PRO A 49 37.78 9.94 29.61
N SER A 50 38.22 11.12 30.05
CA SER A 50 39.35 11.26 30.98
C SER A 50 39.03 12.19 32.14
N THR A 51 39.42 11.79 33.35
CA THR A 51 39.40 12.64 34.56
C THR A 51 40.83 12.80 35.08
N GLY A 52 41.64 13.66 34.46
CA GLY A 52 43.06 13.84 34.81
C GLY A 52 44.00 13.44 33.68
N ALA A 53 44.86 12.45 33.92
CA ALA A 53 45.82 11.95 32.91
C ALA A 53 45.08 11.56 31.60
N SER A 54 45.53 12.10 30.47
CA SER A 54 44.92 11.88 29.17
C SER A 54 45.16 10.46 28.69
N SER A 55 44.11 9.71 28.39
CA SER A 55 44.24 8.46 27.64
C SER A 55 44.73 8.75 26.21
N ASN A 56 45.68 7.94 25.72
CA ASN A 56 46.19 8.04 24.36
C ASN A 56 45.27 7.38 23.31
N TRP A 57 44.08 6.89 23.69
CA TRP A 57 43.18 6.19 22.76
C TRP A 57 42.32 7.17 21.95
N THR A 58 42.89 7.69 20.87
CA THR A 58 42.24 8.63 19.93
C THR A 58 41.88 7.99 18.58
N LYS A 59 42.11 6.68 18.41
CA LYS A 59 41.77 5.91 17.22
C LYS A 59 40.54 5.04 17.44
N LEU A 60 39.88 4.63 16.35
CA LEU A 60 38.86 3.58 16.40
C LEU A 60 39.49 2.27 16.93
N PRO A 61 38.76 1.47 17.71
CA PRO A 61 39.23 0.15 18.11
C PRO A 61 39.45 -0.74 16.88
N PRO A 62 40.34 -1.75 16.97
CA PRO A 62 40.55 -2.70 15.89
C PRO A 62 39.26 -3.49 15.58
N PRO A 63 39.12 -4.02 14.34
CA PRO A 63 37.97 -4.83 13.96
C PRO A 63 37.84 -6.07 14.85
N LEU A 64 36.61 -6.42 15.19
CA LEU A 64 36.29 -7.62 15.96
C LEU A 64 36.35 -8.87 15.09
N PHE A 65 36.00 -8.74 13.81
CA PHE A 65 35.90 -9.81 12.84
C PHE A 65 36.76 -9.52 11.62
N SER A 66 37.43 -10.55 11.11
CA SER A 66 38.25 -10.40 9.90
C SER A 66 37.41 -10.34 8.65
N LYS A 67 36.36 -11.18 8.58
CA LYS A 67 35.36 -11.19 7.50
C LYS A 67 33.95 -11.19 8.05
N VAL A 68 33.04 -10.62 7.26
CA VAL A 68 31.60 -10.61 7.55
C VAL A 68 30.83 -11.17 6.34
N VAL A 69 29.96 -12.14 6.58
CA VAL A 69 28.96 -12.60 5.61
C VAL A 69 27.58 -12.19 6.09
N ILE A 70 26.82 -11.49 5.25
CA ILE A 70 25.41 -11.14 5.50
C ILE A 70 24.57 -11.99 4.56
N MET A 71 23.84 -12.95 5.13
CA MET A 71 22.83 -13.75 4.43
C MET A 71 21.45 -13.17 4.78
N LEU A 72 20.91 -12.38 3.86
CA LEU A 72 19.58 -11.81 3.94
C LEU A 72 18.61 -12.74 3.18
N ILE A 73 17.53 -13.16 3.84
CA ILE A 73 16.46 -13.95 3.22
C ILE A 73 15.19 -13.08 3.25
N ASP A 74 14.68 -12.74 2.06
CA ASP A 74 13.51 -11.87 1.90
C ASP A 74 12.25 -12.53 2.50
N ALA A 75 11.44 -11.74 3.20
CA ALA A 75 10.23 -12.14 3.90
C ALA A 75 10.39 -13.28 4.94
N LEU A 76 11.58 -13.44 5.53
CA LEU A 76 11.85 -14.45 6.55
C LEU A 76 11.20 -14.09 7.89
N ARG A 77 10.08 -14.76 8.20
CA ARG A 77 9.42 -14.68 9.52
C ARG A 77 10.26 -15.28 10.64
N ASP A 78 10.15 -14.73 11.84
CA ASP A 78 10.84 -15.24 13.03
C ASP A 78 10.34 -16.65 13.43
N ASP A 79 9.05 -16.93 13.29
CA ASP A 79 8.44 -18.23 13.57
C ASP A 79 8.88 -19.34 12.60
N PHE A 80 9.40 -18.99 11.42
CA PHE A 80 10.01 -19.95 10.49
C PHE A 80 11.33 -20.49 11.00
N VAL A 81 12.03 -19.75 11.86
CA VAL A 81 13.36 -20.11 12.39
C VAL A 81 13.27 -20.58 13.84
N PHE A 82 12.55 -19.85 14.70
CA PHE A 82 12.43 -20.15 16.13
C PHE A 82 11.23 -21.05 16.47
N GLY A 83 10.30 -21.23 15.54
CA GLY A 83 9.12 -22.08 15.70
C GLY A 83 9.32 -23.54 15.26
N SER A 84 8.21 -24.26 15.16
CA SER A 84 8.20 -25.69 14.78
C SER A 84 8.68 -25.95 13.35
N LYS A 85 8.47 -24.98 12.43
CA LYS A 85 9.00 -25.05 11.06
C LYS A 85 10.53 -25.02 11.05
N GLY A 86 11.15 -24.21 11.90
CA GLY A 86 12.62 -24.14 12.02
C GLY A 86 13.21 -25.47 12.47
N VAL A 87 12.63 -26.07 13.51
CA VAL A 87 13.07 -27.40 13.99
C VAL A 87 12.96 -28.48 12.91
N LYS A 88 11.93 -28.42 12.06
CA LYS A 88 11.66 -29.42 11.02
C LYS A 88 12.48 -29.20 9.75
N PHE A 89 12.61 -27.96 9.30
CA PHE A 89 13.14 -27.62 7.98
C PHE A 89 14.48 -26.88 8.02
N MET A 90 14.88 -26.31 9.17
CA MET A 90 16.17 -25.65 9.38
C MET A 90 16.98 -26.25 10.56
N PRO A 91 17.19 -27.58 10.59
CA PRO A 91 17.79 -28.25 11.75
C PRO A 91 19.21 -27.76 12.08
N TYR A 92 20.01 -27.35 11.08
CA TYR A 92 21.35 -26.83 11.34
C TYR A 92 21.32 -25.46 12.02
N THR A 93 20.47 -24.56 11.52
CA THR A 93 20.24 -23.24 12.13
C THR A 93 19.68 -23.40 13.55
N THR A 94 18.71 -24.29 13.77
CA THR A 94 18.20 -24.61 15.12
C THR A 94 19.32 -25.09 16.04
N TYR A 95 20.18 -26.00 15.57
CA TYR A 95 21.35 -26.46 16.34
C TYR A 95 22.28 -25.30 16.74
N LEU A 96 22.55 -24.36 15.83
CA LEU A 96 23.38 -23.19 16.12
C LEU A 96 22.72 -22.26 17.13
N VAL A 97 21.41 -22.05 17.05
CA VAL A 97 20.64 -21.21 17.98
C VAL A 97 20.62 -21.80 19.38
N GLU A 98 20.41 -23.12 19.50
CA GLU A 98 20.27 -23.80 20.79
C GLU A 98 21.62 -24.12 21.45
N LYS A 99 22.60 -24.61 20.69
CA LYS A 99 23.85 -25.21 21.20
C LYS A 99 25.12 -24.65 20.59
N GLY A 100 25.00 -23.85 19.53
CA GLY A 100 26.13 -23.26 18.82
C GLY A 100 26.70 -22.01 19.50
N ALA A 101 27.76 -21.48 18.88
CA ALA A 101 28.34 -20.19 19.18
C ALA A 101 27.58 -19.11 18.40
N SER A 102 26.42 -18.71 18.93
CA SER A 102 25.54 -17.74 18.28
C SER A 102 24.83 -16.82 19.27
N HIS A 103 24.43 -15.64 18.81
CA HIS A 103 23.46 -14.78 19.50
C HIS A 103 22.23 -14.62 18.60
N SER A 104 21.04 -14.76 19.17
CA SER A 104 19.79 -14.81 18.43
C SER A 104 18.83 -13.78 18.98
N PHE A 105 18.13 -13.08 18.09
CA PHE A 105 17.20 -12.01 18.41
C PHE A 105 15.98 -12.07 17.48
N VAL A 106 14.87 -11.49 17.93
CA VAL A 106 13.76 -11.09 17.06
C VAL A 106 13.96 -9.61 16.74
N ALA A 107 14.28 -9.29 15.49
CA ALA A 107 14.48 -7.93 15.02
C ALA A 107 13.15 -7.34 14.51
N GLU A 108 12.74 -6.23 15.11
CA GLU A 108 11.52 -5.50 14.75
C GLU A 108 11.77 -4.58 13.54
N ALA A 109 11.14 -4.91 12.42
CA ALA A 109 11.14 -4.14 11.18
C ALA A 109 9.97 -3.14 11.17
N LYS A 110 10.20 -1.91 11.65
CA LYS A 110 9.11 -0.89 11.72
C LYS A 110 8.44 -0.65 10.36
N PRO A 111 7.11 -0.48 10.26
CA PRO A 111 6.43 -0.20 8.98
C PRO A 111 6.99 1.05 8.27
N PRO A 112 6.97 1.10 6.91
CA PRO A 112 6.49 0.06 6.00
C PRO A 112 7.49 -1.11 5.87
N THR A 113 6.98 -2.34 5.96
CA THR A 113 7.71 -3.61 5.82
C THR A 113 7.88 -3.98 4.34
N VAL A 114 8.61 -3.15 3.61
CA VAL A 114 8.92 -3.31 2.18
C VAL A 114 10.43 -3.38 1.99
N THR A 115 10.91 -4.30 1.15
CA THR A 115 12.32 -4.65 0.93
C THR A 115 13.27 -3.45 0.87
N MET A 116 13.07 -2.51 -0.05
CA MET A 116 13.99 -1.37 -0.23
C MET A 116 14.14 -0.49 1.04
N PRO A 117 13.05 0.02 1.67
CA PRO A 117 13.15 0.70 2.96
C PRO A 117 13.86 -0.11 4.05
N ARG A 118 13.68 -1.43 4.08
CA ARG A 118 14.28 -2.30 5.10
C ARG A 118 15.78 -2.50 4.89
N ILE A 119 16.22 -2.69 3.65
CA ILE A 119 17.65 -2.69 3.30
C ILE A 119 18.31 -1.38 3.75
N LYS A 120 17.66 -0.24 3.50
CA LYS A 120 18.13 1.07 3.99
C LYS A 120 18.27 1.07 5.51
N ALA A 121 17.23 0.67 6.25
CA ALA A 121 17.25 0.63 7.71
C ALA A 121 18.36 -0.26 8.29
N LEU A 122 18.58 -1.44 7.70
CA LEU A 122 19.62 -2.39 8.10
C LEU A 122 21.03 -1.80 7.96
N MET A 123 21.28 -1.02 6.89
CA MET A 123 22.62 -0.53 6.55
C MET A 123 22.92 0.89 7.06
N THR A 124 21.90 1.74 7.25
CA THR A 124 22.07 3.10 7.80
C THR A 124 21.86 3.15 9.31
N GLY A 125 21.07 2.22 9.87
CA GLY A 125 20.59 2.30 11.25
C GLY A 125 19.55 3.39 11.47
N SER A 126 18.95 3.94 10.42
CA SER A 126 17.91 4.97 10.48
C SER A 126 16.51 4.39 10.28
N LEU A 127 15.48 5.01 10.85
CA LEU A 127 14.09 4.62 10.63
C LEU A 127 13.60 5.12 9.25
N PRO A 128 13.09 4.25 8.36
CA PRO A 128 12.52 4.68 7.09
C PRO A 128 11.17 5.37 7.28
N GLY A 129 10.88 6.40 6.49
CA GLY A 129 9.56 7.02 6.45
C GLY A 129 8.67 6.43 5.34
N PHE A 130 7.35 6.53 5.47
CA PHE A 130 6.41 6.16 4.39
C PHE A 130 6.66 6.96 3.10
N ILE A 131 7.13 8.21 3.21
CA ILE A 131 7.53 9.01 2.06
C ILE A 131 8.73 8.42 1.30
N ASP A 132 9.58 7.63 1.96
CA ASP A 132 10.70 6.96 1.31
C ASP A 132 10.23 5.86 0.37
N VAL A 133 9.09 5.21 0.63
CA VAL A 133 8.50 4.25 -0.33
C VAL A 133 8.11 4.98 -1.60
N VAL A 134 7.40 6.12 -1.48
CA VAL A 134 6.90 6.88 -2.64
C VAL A 134 8.04 7.57 -3.41
N ARG A 135 8.98 8.22 -2.70
CA ARG A 135 10.11 8.92 -3.34
C ARG A 135 11.14 7.99 -3.96
N ASN A 136 11.22 6.75 -3.47
CA ASN A 136 12.21 5.78 -3.93
C ASN A 136 11.60 4.63 -4.76
N LEU A 137 10.40 4.80 -5.33
CA LEU A 137 9.86 3.87 -6.32
C LEU A 137 10.82 3.65 -7.51
N ASN A 138 11.77 4.56 -7.76
CA ASN A 138 12.81 4.40 -8.78
C ASN A 138 14.20 4.01 -8.21
N SER A 139 14.25 3.58 -6.95
CA SER A 139 15.45 3.20 -6.19
C SER A 139 16.71 4.03 -6.50
N PRO A 140 16.68 5.37 -6.34
CA PRO A 140 17.87 6.18 -6.57
C PRO A 140 19.00 5.78 -5.61
N ALA A 141 20.25 6.05 -6.02
CA ALA A 141 21.43 5.81 -5.20
C ALA A 141 21.24 6.38 -3.78
N LEU A 142 21.60 5.59 -2.76
CA LEU A 142 21.52 6.00 -1.37
C LEU A 142 22.63 7.01 -1.08
N LEU A 143 22.24 8.28 -0.95
CA LEU A 143 23.16 9.38 -0.66
C LEU A 143 23.49 9.51 0.84
N GLU A 144 22.71 8.86 1.70
CA GLU A 144 22.88 8.92 3.15
C GLU A 144 24.05 8.03 3.61
N ASP A 145 24.75 8.47 4.66
CA ASP A 145 25.83 7.69 5.26
C ASP A 145 25.34 6.34 5.79
N ASN A 146 26.15 5.30 5.60
CA ASN A 146 25.78 3.91 5.87
C ASN A 146 27.03 3.01 6.00
N VAL A 147 26.85 1.81 6.54
CA VAL A 147 27.95 0.86 6.81
C VAL A 147 28.70 0.46 5.53
N ILE A 148 28.02 0.34 4.39
CA ILE A 148 28.63 -0.04 3.11
C ILE A 148 29.55 1.08 2.59
N THR A 149 29.09 2.34 2.66
CA THR A 149 29.90 3.51 2.31
C THR A 149 31.12 3.63 3.24
N GLN A 150 30.95 3.43 4.55
CA GLN A 150 32.04 3.46 5.52
C GLN A 150 33.06 2.34 5.29
N ALA A 151 32.60 1.13 4.96
CA ALA A 151 33.46 0.00 4.63
C ALA A 151 34.29 0.28 3.36
N LYS A 152 33.67 0.83 2.31
CA LYS A 152 34.37 1.26 1.09
C LYS A 152 35.43 2.32 1.39
N ALA A 153 35.09 3.34 2.19
CA ALA A 153 36.01 4.40 2.59
C ALA A 153 37.21 3.87 3.38
N ALA A 154 37.00 2.81 4.18
CA ALA A 154 38.05 2.09 4.89
C ALA A 154 38.84 1.09 4.02
N GLY A 155 38.59 1.06 2.70
CA GLY A 155 39.29 0.20 1.74
C GLY A 155 38.88 -1.28 1.80
N LYS A 156 37.74 -1.61 2.41
CA LYS A 156 37.23 -2.99 2.49
C LYS A 156 36.72 -3.46 1.13
N ARG A 157 37.06 -4.69 0.76
CA ARG A 157 36.60 -5.33 -0.47
C ARG A 157 35.27 -6.03 -0.21
N MET A 158 34.23 -5.57 -0.91
CA MET A 158 32.86 -6.04 -0.70
C MET A 158 32.33 -6.72 -1.96
N ILE A 159 31.74 -7.90 -1.80
CA ILE A 159 31.14 -8.70 -2.87
C ILE A 159 29.64 -8.85 -2.60
N PHE A 160 28.82 -8.75 -3.64
CA PHE A 160 27.36 -8.84 -3.53
C PHE A 160 26.73 -9.79 -4.57
N TYR A 161 25.84 -10.68 -4.14
CA TYR A 161 25.00 -11.47 -5.04
C TYR A 161 23.56 -11.50 -4.52
N GLY A 162 22.56 -11.17 -5.33
CA GLY A 162 21.15 -11.14 -4.89
C GLY A 162 20.32 -10.07 -5.56
N ASP A 163 19.25 -9.61 -4.91
CA ASP A 163 18.34 -8.58 -5.46
C ASP A 163 19.08 -7.33 -5.99
N GLU A 164 18.80 -6.95 -7.24
CA GLU A 164 19.38 -5.78 -7.91
C GLU A 164 19.18 -4.43 -7.18
N THR A 165 18.22 -4.34 -6.26
CA THR A 165 17.97 -3.19 -5.38
C THR A 165 19.23 -2.78 -4.63
N TRP A 166 20.09 -3.71 -4.22
CA TRP A 166 21.38 -3.39 -3.60
C TRP A 166 22.32 -2.66 -4.57
N VAL A 167 22.36 -3.08 -5.82
CA VAL A 167 23.22 -2.46 -6.86
C VAL A 167 22.73 -1.04 -7.17
N LYS A 168 21.42 -0.83 -7.18
CA LYS A 168 20.79 0.49 -7.35
C LYS A 168 21.04 1.41 -6.16
N LEU A 169 20.90 0.90 -4.93
CA LEU A 169 21.14 1.64 -3.68
C LEU A 169 22.62 1.99 -3.48
N PHE A 170 23.54 1.07 -3.79
CA PHE A 170 24.98 1.21 -3.53
C PHE A 170 25.82 1.14 -4.82
N PRO A 171 25.60 2.04 -5.78
CA PRO A 171 26.31 1.99 -7.05
C PRO A 171 27.82 2.12 -6.84
N GLN A 172 28.61 1.32 -7.54
CA GLN A 172 30.08 1.30 -7.46
C GLN A 172 30.67 0.92 -6.09
N HIS A 173 29.90 0.38 -5.15
CA HIS A 173 30.43 -0.02 -3.84
C HIS A 173 31.05 -1.42 -3.85
N PHE A 174 30.51 -2.32 -4.67
CA PHE A 174 30.96 -3.70 -4.75
C PHE A 174 32.07 -3.88 -5.79
N VAL A 175 33.11 -4.63 -5.44
CA VAL A 175 34.21 -4.96 -6.36
C VAL A 175 33.83 -6.05 -7.37
N GLU A 176 32.91 -6.92 -6.96
CA GLU A 176 32.30 -7.97 -7.76
C GLU A 176 30.84 -8.07 -7.33
N TYR A 177 29.93 -8.09 -8.30
CA TYR A 177 28.52 -8.23 -7.99
C TYR A 177 27.72 -8.89 -9.12
N ASP A 178 26.60 -9.51 -8.75
CA ASP A 178 25.61 -10.02 -9.68
C ASP A 178 24.19 -9.76 -9.14
N GLY A 179 23.43 -8.97 -9.89
CA GLY A 179 22.08 -8.54 -9.51
C GLY A 179 21.02 -9.43 -10.14
N THR A 180 20.09 -9.91 -9.32
CA THR A 180 18.93 -10.70 -9.74
C THR A 180 17.68 -9.84 -9.71
N THR A 181 16.86 -9.92 -10.76
CA THR A 181 15.61 -9.16 -10.86
C THR A 181 14.54 -9.83 -10.01
N SER A 182 14.01 -9.14 -9.00
CA SER A 182 12.81 -9.54 -8.23
C SER A 182 11.49 -9.29 -8.98
N PHE A 183 11.58 -8.94 -10.26
CA PHE A 183 10.46 -8.52 -11.09
C PHE A 183 9.42 -9.63 -11.34
N PHE A 184 9.87 -10.88 -11.45
CA PHE A 184 9.01 -12.02 -11.80
C PHE A 184 8.78 -12.90 -10.56
N VAL A 185 7.74 -12.56 -9.80
CA VAL A 185 7.38 -13.29 -8.56
C VAL A 185 7.14 -14.79 -8.79
N SER A 186 6.72 -15.19 -10.00
CA SER A 186 6.55 -16.61 -10.38
C SER A 186 7.84 -17.44 -10.35
N ASP A 187 9.00 -16.79 -10.41
CA ASP A 187 10.31 -17.43 -10.35
C ASP A 187 10.88 -17.38 -8.93
N TYR A 188 10.79 -18.49 -8.20
CA TYR A 188 11.34 -18.65 -6.85
C TYR A 188 12.53 -19.63 -6.79
N THR A 189 13.06 -20.05 -7.94
CA THR A 189 14.16 -21.03 -8.04
C THR A 189 15.37 -20.43 -8.73
N GLU A 190 15.20 -19.90 -9.95
CA GLU A 190 16.31 -19.32 -10.71
C GLU A 190 16.85 -18.08 -9.99
N VAL A 191 15.98 -17.30 -9.31
CA VAL A 191 16.43 -16.16 -8.48
C VAL A 191 17.43 -16.55 -7.38
N ASP A 192 17.26 -17.71 -6.74
CA ASP A 192 18.15 -18.17 -5.67
C ASP A 192 19.36 -18.95 -6.22
N ASP A 193 19.19 -19.69 -7.31
CA ASP A 193 20.29 -20.32 -8.05
C ASP A 193 21.28 -19.27 -8.58
N ASN A 194 20.78 -18.11 -8.99
CA ASN A 194 21.59 -16.99 -9.45
C ASN A 194 22.54 -16.45 -8.38
N VAL A 195 22.14 -16.54 -7.12
CA VAL A 195 22.98 -16.22 -5.95
C VAL A 195 23.91 -17.38 -5.64
N THR A 196 23.35 -18.59 -5.53
CA THR A 196 24.05 -19.79 -5.03
C THR A 196 25.20 -20.23 -5.93
N ARG A 197 25.09 -20.07 -7.26
CA ARG A 197 26.12 -20.48 -8.24
C ARG A 197 27.49 -19.85 -8.01
N HIS A 198 27.54 -18.66 -7.40
CA HIS A 198 28.78 -17.94 -7.14
C HIS A 198 29.46 -18.37 -5.84
N LEU A 199 28.71 -19.01 -4.94
CA LEU A 199 29.10 -19.23 -3.55
C LEU A 199 30.36 -20.08 -3.41
N ASP A 200 30.48 -21.16 -4.18
CA ASP A 200 31.66 -22.04 -4.13
C ASP A 200 32.95 -21.35 -4.55
N LYS A 201 32.86 -20.44 -5.52
CA LYS A 201 34.02 -19.71 -6.05
C LYS A 201 34.46 -18.64 -5.06
N VAL A 202 33.53 -17.85 -4.53
CA VAL A 202 33.86 -16.72 -3.63
C VAL A 202 34.39 -17.21 -2.28
N LEU A 203 33.83 -18.29 -1.72
CA LEU A 203 34.28 -18.84 -0.44
C LEU A 203 35.71 -19.41 -0.50
N LYS A 204 36.17 -19.86 -1.67
CA LYS A 204 37.54 -20.40 -1.84
C LYS A 204 38.62 -19.33 -2.04
N ARG A 205 38.28 -18.16 -2.58
CA ARG A 205 39.28 -17.15 -2.98
C ARG A 205 39.88 -16.38 -1.81
N GLY A 206 39.13 -16.25 -0.72
CA GLY A 206 39.55 -15.54 0.48
C GLY A 206 39.84 -14.03 0.29
N ASP A 207 39.61 -13.47 -0.90
CA ASP A 207 40.06 -12.15 -1.33
C ASP A 207 38.98 -11.05 -1.16
N TRP A 208 38.25 -11.10 -0.05
CA TRP A 208 37.18 -10.18 0.29
C TRP A 208 37.07 -10.01 1.81
N ASP A 209 36.49 -8.89 2.23
CA ASP A 209 36.25 -8.55 3.65
C ASP A 209 34.75 -8.69 4.01
N VAL A 210 33.87 -8.34 3.08
CA VAL A 210 32.41 -8.43 3.27
C VAL A 210 31.77 -9.15 2.08
N LEU A 211 30.93 -10.15 2.37
CA LEU A 211 30.10 -10.84 1.40
C LEU A 211 28.63 -10.65 1.75
N ILE A 212 27.83 -10.17 0.81
CA ILE A 212 26.39 -9.95 1.00
C ILE A 212 25.64 -10.85 0.02
N LEU A 213 24.73 -11.65 0.54
CA LEU A 213 23.86 -12.56 -0.20
C LEU A 213 22.42 -12.20 0.11
N HIS A 214 21.60 -11.96 -0.92
CA HIS A 214 20.19 -11.65 -0.75
C HIS A 214 19.32 -12.62 -1.57
N TYR A 215 18.62 -13.52 -0.87
CA TYR A 215 17.75 -14.56 -1.44
C TYR A 215 16.29 -14.11 -1.48
N LEU A 216 15.62 -14.34 -2.61
CA LEU A 216 14.28 -13.81 -2.91
C LEU A 216 13.20 -14.89 -2.97
N GLY A 217 13.59 -16.15 -3.18
CA GLY A 217 12.64 -17.23 -3.48
C GLY A 217 11.61 -17.46 -2.37
N LEU A 218 11.93 -17.15 -1.11
CA LEU A 218 11.00 -17.29 0.01
C LEU A 218 9.84 -16.29 -0.06
N ASP A 219 10.11 -15.00 -0.29
CA ASP A 219 9.10 -13.96 -0.47
C ASP A 219 8.22 -14.25 -1.70
N HIS A 220 8.85 -14.65 -2.81
CA HIS A 220 8.14 -15.04 -4.03
C HIS A 220 7.13 -16.18 -3.80
N ILE A 221 7.50 -17.21 -3.04
CA ILE A 221 6.57 -18.30 -2.64
C ILE A 221 5.44 -17.75 -1.76
N GLY A 222 5.77 -16.83 -0.85
CA GLY A 222 4.82 -16.08 -0.01
C GLY A 222 3.72 -15.42 -0.85
N HIS A 223 4.08 -14.58 -1.81
CA HIS A 223 3.11 -13.85 -2.66
C HIS A 223 2.22 -14.77 -3.53
N ILE A 224 2.75 -15.92 -3.95
CA ILE A 224 2.02 -16.88 -4.79
C ILE A 224 1.04 -17.72 -3.96
N SER A 225 1.49 -18.24 -2.82
CA SER A 225 0.84 -19.36 -2.14
C SER A 225 0.72 -19.22 -0.62
N GLY A 226 1.26 -18.14 -0.05
CA GLY A 226 1.21 -17.84 1.37
C GLY A 226 2.22 -18.63 2.23
N PRO A 227 2.38 -18.24 3.50
CA PRO A 227 3.36 -18.82 4.43
C PRO A 227 3.09 -20.29 4.82
N SER A 228 1.88 -20.78 4.60
CA SER A 228 1.47 -22.16 4.90
C SER A 228 1.68 -23.14 3.75
N SER A 229 2.17 -22.66 2.60
CA SER A 229 2.47 -23.48 1.43
C SER A 229 3.49 -24.58 1.74
N PRO A 230 3.33 -25.80 1.18
CA PRO A 230 4.31 -26.86 1.34
C PRO A 230 5.68 -26.49 0.75
N LEU A 231 5.72 -25.55 -0.21
CA LEU A 231 6.95 -25.05 -0.83
C LEU A 231 7.83 -24.29 0.17
N ILE A 232 7.26 -23.64 1.19
CA ILE A 232 8.00 -22.93 2.23
C ILE A 232 8.97 -23.88 2.95
N GLY A 233 8.52 -25.09 3.28
CA GLY A 233 9.37 -26.08 3.97
C GLY A 233 10.60 -26.47 3.14
N HIS A 234 10.42 -26.72 1.84
CA HIS A 234 11.52 -27.03 0.93
C HIS A 234 12.50 -25.87 0.80
N LYS A 235 11.98 -24.64 0.67
CA LYS A 235 12.80 -23.43 0.56
C LYS A 235 13.58 -23.14 1.85
N LEU A 236 12.99 -23.33 3.03
CA LEU A 236 13.69 -23.21 4.31
C LEU A 236 14.84 -24.22 4.44
N SER A 237 14.65 -25.47 3.98
CA SER A 237 15.71 -26.47 3.96
C SER A 237 16.84 -26.15 2.98
N GLU A 238 16.53 -25.53 1.83
CA GLU A 238 17.54 -24.99 0.93
C GLU A 238 18.39 -23.92 1.63
N MET A 239 17.75 -22.96 2.29
CA MET A 239 18.43 -21.88 3.02
C MET A 239 19.28 -22.40 4.19
N ASP A 240 18.81 -23.41 4.92
CA ASP A 240 19.58 -24.04 6.00
C ASP A 240 20.87 -24.71 5.48
N ASN A 241 20.80 -25.37 4.33
CA ASN A 241 21.96 -25.98 3.68
C ASN A 241 22.98 -24.93 3.21
N ILE A 242 22.51 -23.80 2.66
CA ILE A 242 23.36 -22.69 2.26
C ILE A 242 24.06 -22.08 3.48
N LEU A 243 23.32 -21.83 4.56
CA LEU A 243 23.87 -21.32 5.81
C LEU A 243 24.93 -22.27 6.37
N MET A 244 24.67 -23.58 6.36
CA MET A 244 25.63 -24.61 6.78
C MET A 244 26.90 -24.57 5.95
N LYS A 245 26.78 -24.46 4.63
CA LYS A 245 27.92 -24.37 3.70
C LYS A 245 28.79 -23.14 3.97
N ILE A 246 28.18 -21.98 4.18
CA ILE A 246 28.90 -20.74 4.51
C ILE A 246 29.63 -20.90 5.85
N HIS A 247 28.91 -21.31 6.89
CA HIS A 247 29.46 -21.41 8.24
C HIS A 247 30.63 -22.40 8.31
N THR A 248 30.50 -23.57 7.69
CA THR A 248 31.58 -24.57 7.64
C THR A 248 32.81 -24.08 6.89
N SER A 249 32.62 -23.34 5.79
CA SER A 249 33.73 -22.72 5.07
C SER A 249 34.45 -21.66 5.91
N LEU A 250 33.72 -20.80 6.62
CA LEU A 250 34.32 -19.79 7.49
C LEU A 250 35.12 -20.43 8.63
N LEU A 251 34.58 -21.46 9.27
CA LEU A 251 35.30 -22.22 10.31
C LEU A 251 36.56 -22.90 9.79
N SER A 252 36.58 -23.33 8.53
CA SER A 252 37.77 -23.92 7.92
C SER A 252 38.88 -22.88 7.72
N GLU A 253 38.52 -21.67 7.29
CA GLU A 253 39.47 -20.57 7.08
C GLU A 253 40.02 -20.01 8.40
N GLU A 254 39.19 -19.94 9.45
CA GLU A 254 39.61 -19.47 10.77
C GLU A 254 40.72 -20.35 11.38
N ARG A 255 40.72 -21.66 11.06
CA ARG A 255 41.79 -22.57 11.50
C ARG A 255 43.15 -22.20 10.91
N GLU A 256 43.18 -21.51 9.79
CA GLU A 256 44.39 -21.07 9.11
C GLU A 256 44.81 -19.65 9.55
N ASN A 257 43.86 -18.72 9.63
CA ASN A 257 44.12 -17.29 9.84
C ASN A 257 43.97 -16.79 11.29
N LEU A 258 43.56 -17.67 12.23
CA LEU A 258 43.43 -17.43 13.68
C LEU A 258 42.54 -16.23 14.08
N SER A 259 41.79 -15.65 13.15
CA SER A 259 40.94 -14.48 13.36
C SER A 259 39.48 -14.86 13.15
N PRO A 260 38.56 -14.51 14.08
CA PRO A 260 37.16 -14.91 13.97
C PRO A 260 36.45 -14.17 12.84
N ASN A 261 35.49 -14.85 12.23
CA ASN A 261 34.58 -14.32 11.22
C ASN A 261 33.17 -14.17 11.81
N LEU A 262 32.34 -13.36 11.16
CA LEU A 262 30.94 -13.19 11.52
C LEU A 262 30.05 -13.60 10.36
N LEU A 263 29.10 -14.50 10.62
CA LEU A 263 27.98 -14.78 9.74
C LEU A 263 26.70 -14.20 10.37
N VAL A 264 26.02 -13.34 9.62
CA VAL A 264 24.74 -12.74 9.98
C VAL A 264 23.66 -13.39 9.12
N LEU A 265 22.68 -14.05 9.76
CA LEU A 265 21.43 -14.45 9.12
C LEU A 265 20.35 -13.46 9.57
N CYS A 266 19.67 -12.81 8.62
CA CYS A 266 18.55 -11.94 8.93
C CYS A 266 17.45 -11.95 7.84
N GLY A 267 16.26 -11.49 8.23
CA GLY A 267 15.22 -11.04 7.31
C GLY A 267 15.18 -9.51 7.21
N ASP A 268 14.64 -9.00 6.12
CA ASP A 268 14.34 -7.58 5.92
C ASP A 268 12.93 -7.23 6.42
N HIS A 269 11.95 -8.08 6.14
CA HIS A 269 10.62 -8.14 6.75
C HIS A 269 10.14 -9.59 6.87
N GLY A 270 8.97 -9.79 7.47
CA GLY A 270 8.22 -11.05 7.41
C GLY A 270 7.10 -10.99 6.37
N MET A 271 6.05 -11.79 6.55
CA MET A 271 4.86 -11.82 5.68
C MET A 271 3.59 -12.15 6.47
N SER A 272 2.47 -11.59 6.03
CA SER A 272 1.14 -11.88 6.56
C SER A 272 0.72 -13.34 6.29
N GLU A 273 -0.36 -13.78 6.93
CA GLU A 273 -0.97 -15.10 6.65
C GLU A 273 -1.46 -15.25 5.20
N THR A 274 -1.67 -14.14 4.49
CA THR A 274 -2.04 -14.13 3.08
C THR A 274 -0.82 -14.12 2.15
N GLY A 275 0.39 -14.05 2.70
CA GLY A 275 1.64 -13.99 1.93
C GLY A 275 1.97 -12.61 1.39
N SER A 276 1.36 -11.54 1.94
CA SER A 276 1.67 -10.16 1.59
C SER A 276 2.49 -9.47 2.69
N HIS A 277 3.01 -8.27 2.41
CA HIS A 277 3.78 -7.49 3.36
C HIS A 277 3.65 -5.98 3.08
N GLY A 278 4.17 -5.13 3.96
CA GLY A 278 4.10 -3.66 3.86
C GLY A 278 3.33 -3.00 5.02
N ALA A 279 2.72 -3.78 5.90
CA ALA A 279 1.93 -3.34 7.03
C ALA A 279 2.66 -3.48 8.39
N SER A 280 1.88 -3.65 9.46
CA SER A 280 2.33 -3.66 10.85
C SER A 280 1.85 -4.87 11.64
N SER A 281 1.46 -5.97 10.99
CA SER A 281 1.17 -7.21 11.71
C SER A 281 2.44 -7.76 12.36
N MET A 282 2.28 -8.57 13.42
CA MET A 282 3.44 -9.13 14.14
C MET A 282 4.27 -10.03 13.22
N GLU A 283 3.61 -10.77 12.33
CA GLU A 283 4.20 -11.69 11.37
C GLU A 283 4.97 -10.95 10.25
N GLU A 284 4.59 -9.71 9.92
CA GLU A 284 5.31 -8.87 8.95
C GLU A 284 6.50 -8.12 9.58
N VAL A 285 6.37 -7.74 10.85
CA VAL A 285 7.33 -6.89 11.55
C VAL A 285 8.44 -7.71 12.22
N ASN A 286 8.14 -8.91 12.71
CA ASN A 286 9.12 -9.74 13.42
C ASN A 286 9.94 -10.60 12.45
N THR A 287 11.25 -10.35 12.43
CA THR A 287 12.21 -11.11 11.63
C THR A 287 13.28 -11.72 12.53
N PRO A 288 13.89 -12.87 12.16
CA PRO A 288 15.00 -13.40 12.91
C PRO A 288 16.26 -12.58 12.62
N LEU A 289 17.10 -12.39 13.64
CA LEU A 289 18.46 -11.88 13.51
C LEU A 289 19.40 -12.79 14.30
N ILE A 290 20.29 -13.48 13.61
CA ILE A 290 21.22 -14.45 14.21
C ILE A 290 22.65 -14.07 13.84
N LEU A 291 23.47 -13.82 14.86
CA LEU A 291 24.91 -13.57 14.74
C LEU A 291 25.65 -14.87 15.09
N ILE A 292 26.47 -15.39 14.18
CA ILE A 292 27.20 -16.65 14.34
C ILE A 292 28.70 -16.34 14.22
N SER A 293 29.48 -16.73 15.22
CA SER A 293 30.93 -16.55 15.23
C SER A 293 31.59 -17.49 16.22
N SER A 294 32.80 -17.98 15.90
CA SER A 294 33.63 -18.74 16.83
C SER A 294 34.10 -17.93 18.04
N ALA A 295 34.02 -16.59 17.97
CA ALA A 295 34.32 -15.70 19.09
C ALA A 295 33.25 -15.72 20.19
N PHE A 296 32.08 -16.30 19.94
CA PHE A 296 30.98 -16.34 20.91
C PHE A 296 31.04 -17.60 21.78
N GLU A 297 30.57 -17.49 23.02
CA GLU A 297 30.45 -18.64 23.91
C GLU A 297 29.33 -19.58 23.42
N ARG A 298 29.57 -20.89 23.52
CA ARG A 298 28.54 -21.88 23.23
C ARG A 298 27.49 -21.87 24.32
N LYS A 299 26.22 -21.85 23.92
CA LYS A 299 25.11 -21.83 24.87
C LYS A 299 24.98 -23.19 25.59
N PRO A 300 24.61 -23.18 26.89
CA PRO A 300 24.32 -24.39 27.64
C PRO A 300 22.97 -25.05 27.27
N GLY A 301 22.24 -24.52 26.27
CA GLY A 301 21.03 -25.11 25.71
C GLY A 301 19.76 -24.79 26.48
N ASP A 302 19.24 -23.55 26.40
CA ASP A 302 17.84 -23.23 26.72
C ASP A 302 17.39 -21.80 26.32
N ILE A 303 17.53 -21.38 25.05
CA ILE A 303 16.99 -20.09 24.60
C ILE A 303 15.96 -20.32 23.48
N ARG A 304 14.74 -20.69 23.87
CA ARG A 304 13.58 -20.75 22.97
C ARG A 304 12.91 -19.40 22.71
N HIS A 305 13.30 -18.36 23.47
CA HIS A 305 12.72 -17.02 23.36
C HIS A 305 13.84 -16.00 23.17
N PRO A 306 14.25 -15.72 21.92
CA PRO A 306 15.22 -14.67 21.60
C PRO A 306 14.75 -13.31 22.12
N LYS A 307 15.69 -12.42 22.46
CA LYS A 307 15.33 -11.05 22.89
C LYS A 307 14.87 -10.23 21.69
N HIS A 308 13.90 -9.35 21.90
CA HIS A 308 13.50 -8.36 20.89
C HIS A 308 14.51 -7.22 20.81
N VAL A 309 14.86 -6.83 19.59
CA VAL A 309 15.78 -5.73 19.24
C VAL A 309 15.23 -4.96 18.03
N GLN A 310 15.77 -3.78 17.74
CA GLN A 310 15.37 -3.06 16.52
C GLN A 310 16.24 -3.51 15.35
N GLN A 311 15.66 -3.57 14.15
CA GLN A 311 16.42 -3.84 12.93
C GLN A 311 17.56 -2.84 12.70
N THR A 312 17.39 -1.58 13.14
CA THR A 312 18.39 -0.51 13.07
C THR A 312 19.65 -0.78 13.91
N ASP A 313 19.58 -1.68 14.89
CA ASP A 313 20.69 -2.01 15.80
C ASP A 313 21.83 -2.75 15.07
N LEU A 314 21.52 -3.39 13.93
CA LEU A 314 22.50 -4.11 13.13
C LEU A 314 23.58 -3.18 12.56
N ALA A 315 23.21 -1.98 12.08
CA ALA A 315 24.16 -1.04 11.47
C ALA A 315 25.28 -0.63 12.45
N ALA A 316 24.92 -0.23 13.67
CA ALA A 316 25.87 0.13 14.72
C ALA A 316 26.75 -1.08 15.11
N THR A 317 26.18 -2.27 15.14
CA THR A 317 26.88 -3.51 15.47
C THR A 317 27.89 -3.91 14.39
N LEU A 318 27.52 -3.81 13.12
CA LEU A 318 28.41 -4.09 11.98
C LEU A 318 29.55 -3.07 11.88
N ALA A 319 29.25 -1.78 12.08
CA ALA A 319 30.27 -0.73 12.10
C ALA A 319 31.35 -1.02 13.14
N ILE A 320 30.95 -1.29 14.39
CA ILE A 320 31.88 -1.66 15.46
C ILE A 320 32.61 -2.98 15.14
N GLY A 321 31.89 -3.99 14.64
CA GLY A 321 32.46 -5.29 14.29
C GLY A 321 33.56 -5.23 13.23
N LEU A 322 33.43 -4.31 12.28
CA LEU A 322 34.39 -4.09 11.19
C LEU A 322 35.44 -3.00 11.49
N GLY A 323 35.39 -2.37 12.67
CA GLY A 323 36.30 -1.28 13.05
C GLY A 323 36.04 0.02 12.26
N LEU A 324 34.79 0.29 11.91
CA LEU A 324 34.33 1.43 11.12
C LEU A 324 33.65 2.49 12.01
N PRO A 325 33.58 3.75 11.57
CA PRO A 325 32.66 4.73 12.16
C PRO A 325 31.21 4.25 12.10
N ILE A 326 30.43 4.53 13.16
CA ILE A 326 28.98 4.29 13.15
C ILE A 326 28.35 5.34 12.23
N PRO A 327 27.42 4.95 11.32
CA PRO A 327 26.80 5.90 10.40
C PRO A 327 26.19 7.13 11.09
N GLU A 328 26.38 8.30 10.49
CA GLU A 328 26.04 9.59 11.11
C GLU A 328 24.56 9.75 11.49
N ASN A 329 23.65 9.05 10.80
CA ASN A 329 22.21 9.09 11.06
C ASN A 329 21.68 7.84 11.79
N SER A 330 22.57 6.96 12.26
CA SER A 330 22.18 5.73 12.94
C SER A 330 21.56 6.03 14.31
N VAL A 331 20.32 5.60 14.51
CA VAL A 331 19.63 5.58 15.81
C VAL A 331 19.77 4.22 16.52
N GLY A 332 20.48 3.28 15.90
CA GLY A 332 20.69 1.92 16.42
C GLY A 332 21.54 1.86 17.69
N SER A 333 21.16 0.95 18.58
CA SER A 333 21.90 0.54 19.76
C SER A 333 22.80 -0.65 19.45
N LEU A 334 24.05 -0.63 19.89
CA LEU A 334 24.96 -1.77 19.79
C LEU A 334 24.36 -3.02 20.46
N LEU A 335 24.37 -4.15 19.74
CA LEU A 335 24.00 -5.45 20.29
C LEU A 335 25.09 -5.97 21.22
N PHE A 336 25.00 -5.60 22.50
CA PHE A 336 26.01 -5.92 23.52
C PHE A 336 26.54 -7.37 23.53
N PRO A 337 25.72 -8.43 23.33
CA PRO A 337 26.24 -9.80 23.29
C PRO A 337 27.39 -10.01 22.29
N SER A 338 27.44 -9.23 21.19
CA SER A 338 28.53 -9.30 20.21
C SER A 338 29.92 -8.92 20.74
N ILE A 339 29.99 -8.20 21.86
CA ILE A 339 31.25 -7.72 22.47
C ILE A 339 31.48 -8.26 23.89
N GLU A 340 30.61 -9.15 24.39
CA GLU A 340 30.63 -9.59 25.78
C GLU A 340 31.92 -10.34 26.18
N GLY A 341 32.53 -11.08 25.24
CA GLY A 341 33.80 -11.78 25.43
C GLY A 341 35.05 -10.88 25.38
N ARG A 342 34.92 -9.58 25.11
CA ARG A 342 36.06 -8.65 25.01
C ARG A 342 36.48 -8.10 26.37
N PRO A 343 37.72 -7.60 26.55
CA PRO A 343 38.13 -6.93 27.77
C PRO A 343 37.21 -5.77 28.13
N VAL A 344 36.99 -5.55 29.45
CA VAL A 344 36.06 -4.51 29.94
C VAL A 344 36.39 -3.13 29.35
N ARG A 345 37.66 -2.78 29.17
CA ARG A 345 38.07 -1.51 28.55
C ARG A 345 37.51 -1.34 27.13
N GLU A 346 37.65 -2.38 26.31
CA GLU A 346 37.12 -2.38 24.94
C GLU A 346 35.58 -2.29 24.97
N GLN A 347 34.93 -3.06 25.84
CA GLN A 347 33.46 -2.99 25.98
C GLN A 347 32.98 -1.57 26.29
N LEU A 348 33.61 -0.91 27.26
CA LEU A 348 33.25 0.46 27.64
C LEU A 348 33.55 1.46 26.52
N ARG A 349 34.63 1.25 25.77
CA ARG A 349 34.99 2.10 24.62
C ARG A 349 33.96 1.98 23.49
N PHE A 350 33.52 0.78 23.14
CA PHE A 350 32.49 0.55 22.13
C PHE A 350 31.16 1.19 22.51
N LEU A 351 30.72 0.96 23.74
CA LEU A 351 29.49 1.56 24.28
C LEU A 351 29.55 3.09 24.31
N HIS A 352 30.70 3.65 24.66
CA HIS A 352 30.93 5.08 24.64
C HIS A 352 30.79 5.67 23.23
N LEU A 353 31.40 5.06 22.20
CA LEU A 353 31.32 5.55 20.82
C LEU A 353 29.88 5.59 20.31
N ASN A 354 29.10 4.53 20.55
CA ASN A 354 27.69 4.51 20.18
C ASN A 354 26.86 5.53 20.96
N ALA A 355 27.16 5.73 22.25
CA ALA A 355 26.44 6.70 23.07
C ALA A 355 26.75 8.15 22.68
N VAL A 356 28.00 8.46 22.30
CA VAL A 356 28.38 9.77 21.76
C VAL A 356 27.61 10.04 20.46
N GLN A 357 27.57 9.06 19.54
CA GLN A 357 26.85 9.18 18.28
C GLN A 357 25.36 9.50 18.49
N LEU A 358 24.66 8.73 19.32
CA LEU A 358 23.26 9.02 19.65
C LEU A 358 23.09 10.37 20.37
N SER A 359 24.03 10.74 21.24
CA SER A 359 23.97 12.03 21.93
C SER A 359 24.17 13.23 20.98
N LYS A 360 24.98 13.09 19.93
CA LYS A 360 25.20 14.11 18.90
C LYS A 360 23.92 14.31 18.09
N LEU A 361 23.32 13.21 17.62
CA LEU A 361 22.03 13.24 16.95
C LEU A 361 20.94 13.89 17.80
N LEU A 362 20.89 13.56 19.10
CA LEU A 362 19.92 14.15 20.04
C LEU A 362 20.12 15.67 20.18
N GLN A 363 21.37 16.14 20.26
CA GLN A 363 21.69 17.56 20.38
C GLN A 363 21.28 18.35 19.13
N GLU A 364 21.42 17.75 17.95
CA GLU A 364 21.11 18.40 16.68
C GLU A 364 19.60 18.42 16.38
N ASN A 365 18.84 17.47 16.92
CA ASN A 365 17.41 17.32 16.60
C ASN A 365 16.46 17.67 17.77
N VAL A 366 16.94 17.76 19.02
CA VAL A 366 16.13 18.17 20.19
C VAL A 366 16.57 19.54 20.73
N PRO A 367 15.76 20.62 20.58
CA PRO A 367 16.10 21.94 21.14
C PRO A 367 16.34 21.95 22.66
N SER A 368 15.65 21.07 23.41
CA SER A 368 15.75 20.93 24.86
C SER A 368 16.46 19.64 25.31
N TYR A 369 17.40 19.12 24.51
CA TYR A 369 18.12 17.85 24.76
C TYR A 369 18.71 17.71 26.18
N LYS A 370 19.11 18.81 26.82
CA LYS A 370 19.72 18.79 28.17
C LYS A 370 18.79 18.25 29.26
N LYS A 371 17.47 18.31 29.04
CA LYS A 371 16.45 17.81 29.97
C LYS A 371 16.03 16.37 29.67
N GLU A 372 16.54 15.77 28.58
CA GLU A 372 16.20 14.40 28.20
C GLU A 372 16.90 13.42 29.15
N PRO A 373 16.18 12.44 29.72
CA PRO A 373 16.75 11.49 30.67
C PRO A 373 17.90 10.67 30.07
N GLY A 374 17.84 10.36 28.77
CA GLY A 374 18.91 9.64 28.08
C GLY A 374 20.23 10.44 28.02
N PHE A 375 20.15 11.76 27.91
CA PHE A 375 21.34 12.63 27.90
C PHE A 375 21.97 12.73 29.29
N GLU A 376 21.16 12.83 30.35
CA GLU A 376 21.64 12.81 31.73
C GLU A 376 22.32 11.49 32.08
N GLN A 377 21.70 10.36 31.71
CA GLN A 377 22.27 9.03 31.89
C GLN A 377 23.60 8.88 31.15
N PHE A 378 23.68 9.35 29.90
CA PHE A 378 24.92 9.35 29.12
C PHE A 378 26.03 10.16 29.81
N LYS A 379 25.73 11.38 30.27
CA LYS A 379 26.72 12.22 30.97
C LYS A 379 27.16 11.62 32.30
N MET A 380 26.28 10.92 33.00
CA MET A 380 26.64 10.16 34.19
C MET A 380 27.57 8.99 33.85
N ALA A 381 27.26 8.23 32.79
CA ALA A 381 28.08 7.12 32.32
C ALA A 381 29.48 7.59 31.89
N GLU A 382 29.57 8.70 31.14
CA GLU A 382 30.82 9.32 30.68
C GLU A 382 31.72 9.73 31.87
N ARG A 383 31.15 10.35 32.91
CA ARG A 383 31.90 10.70 34.13
C ARG A 383 32.41 9.47 34.88
N LEU A 384 31.57 8.44 35.04
CA LEU A 384 31.96 7.19 35.70
C LEU A 384 33.02 6.43 34.89
N HIS A 385 32.95 6.48 33.56
CA HIS A 385 33.94 5.89 32.65
C HIS A 385 35.30 6.59 32.79
N GLY A 386 35.34 7.92 32.84
CA GLY A 386 36.58 8.66 33.09
C GLY A 386 37.23 8.28 34.43
N ASN A 387 36.42 8.16 35.49
CA ASN A 387 36.89 7.67 36.79
C ASN A 387 37.42 6.23 36.73
N TRP A 388 36.77 5.37 35.95
CA TRP A 388 37.21 3.98 35.73
C TRP A 388 38.56 3.93 35.00
N ILE A 389 38.75 4.76 33.97
CA ILE A 389 40.02 4.88 33.24
C ILE A 389 41.13 5.37 34.17
N ARG A 390 40.86 6.36 35.02
CA ARG A 390 41.85 6.82 36.01
C ARG A 390 42.29 5.68 36.93
N LEU A 391 41.34 4.94 37.50
CA LEU A 391 41.66 3.79 38.38
C LEU A 391 42.34 2.64 37.65
N TYR A 392 42.01 2.43 36.37
CA TYR A 392 42.66 1.44 35.50
C TYR A 392 44.13 1.78 35.27
N LEU A 393 44.45 3.06 35.05
CA LEU A 393 45.81 3.56 34.84
C LEU A 393 46.63 3.64 36.14
N GLU A 394 45.98 3.82 37.28
CA GLU A 394 46.60 3.89 38.61
C GLU A 394 46.81 2.50 39.27
N GLU A 395 46.56 1.39 38.56
CA GLU A 395 46.70 0.01 39.04
C GLU A 395 45.98 -0.28 40.38
N SER A 396 44.74 0.21 40.52
CA SER A 396 43.91 -0.01 41.71
C SER A 396 43.47 -1.48 41.90
N THR A 397 42.91 -1.82 43.08
CA THR A 397 42.48 -3.20 43.40
C THR A 397 41.48 -3.75 42.37
N SER A 398 41.70 -4.98 41.91
CA SER A 398 40.97 -5.59 40.80
C SER A 398 39.45 -5.66 41.03
N GLU A 399 39.01 -5.83 42.28
CA GLU A 399 37.60 -5.93 42.65
C GLU A 399 36.86 -4.59 42.53
N VAL A 400 37.47 -3.48 42.96
CA VAL A 400 36.88 -2.14 42.84
C VAL A 400 36.77 -1.74 41.37
N LEU A 401 37.81 -2.05 40.59
CA LEU A 401 37.84 -1.79 39.15
C LEU A 401 36.77 -2.60 38.40
N PHE A 402 36.59 -3.87 38.76
CA PHE A 402 35.56 -4.73 38.18
C PHE A 402 34.14 -4.25 38.52
N ASN A 403 33.87 -3.95 39.79
CA ASN A 403 32.57 -3.46 40.25
C ASN A 403 32.21 -2.10 39.64
N LEU A 404 33.19 -1.20 39.49
CA LEU A 404 32.96 0.07 38.80
C LEU A 404 32.74 -0.15 37.30
N GLY A 405 33.51 -1.02 36.65
CA GLY A 405 33.37 -1.32 35.22
C GLY A 405 32.01 -1.90 34.87
N THR A 406 31.51 -2.84 35.68
CA THR A 406 30.15 -3.41 35.52
C THR A 406 29.06 -2.35 35.72
N LYS A 407 29.24 -1.41 36.66
CA LYS A 407 28.34 -0.27 36.87
C LYS A 407 28.33 0.69 35.68
N VAL A 408 29.51 1.05 35.14
CA VAL A 408 29.64 1.93 33.96
C VAL A 408 28.97 1.27 32.75
N ARG A 409 29.23 -0.01 32.53
CA ARG A 409 28.62 -0.81 31.46
C ARG A 409 27.09 -0.76 31.53
N ARG A 410 26.51 -1.02 32.70
CA ARG A 410 25.04 -0.96 32.88
C ARG A 410 24.49 0.44 32.55
N GLN A 411 25.16 1.49 33.02
CA GLN A 411 24.75 2.87 32.77
C GLN A 411 24.79 3.24 31.28
N TYR A 412 25.80 2.79 30.53
CA TYR A 412 25.82 3.01 29.08
C TYR A 412 24.70 2.26 28.37
N LEU A 413 24.42 1.00 28.74
CA LEU A 413 23.33 0.24 28.11
C LEU A 413 21.95 0.89 28.37
N ASP A 414 21.71 1.38 29.59
CA ASP A 414 20.49 2.11 29.93
C ASP A 414 20.40 3.44 29.16
N ALA A 415 21.52 4.17 29.03
CA ALA A 415 21.59 5.41 28.27
C ALA A 415 21.32 5.18 26.77
N LEU A 416 21.95 4.18 26.15
CA LEU A 416 21.75 3.84 24.73
C LEU A 416 20.28 3.54 24.43
N ARG A 417 19.66 2.69 25.26
CA ARG A 417 18.23 2.37 25.12
C ARG A 417 17.37 3.62 25.20
N THR A 418 17.60 4.47 26.20
CA THR A 418 16.80 5.69 26.40
C THR A 418 17.01 6.71 25.28
N LEU A 419 18.25 6.92 24.84
CA LEU A 419 18.59 7.83 23.73
C LEU A 419 17.97 7.38 22.41
N SER A 420 18.11 6.09 22.06
CA SER A 420 17.53 5.51 20.85
C SER A 420 16.00 5.62 20.84
N LEU A 421 15.35 5.39 21.98
CA LEU A 421 13.90 5.56 22.14
C LEU A 421 13.46 7.03 21.97
N SER A 422 14.16 7.99 22.58
CA SER A 422 13.87 9.42 22.41
C SER A 422 14.03 9.88 20.96
N LEU A 423 15.10 9.48 20.29
CA LEU A 423 15.34 9.78 18.87
C LEU A 423 14.30 9.14 17.95
N SER A 424 13.93 7.89 18.23
CA SER A 424 12.85 7.19 17.52
C SER A 424 11.50 7.90 17.61
N ARG A 425 11.24 8.63 18.71
CA ARG A 425 10.03 9.47 18.87
C ARG A 425 10.12 10.80 18.12
N GLN A 426 11.32 11.35 17.95
CA GLN A 426 11.54 12.62 17.25
C GLN A 426 11.39 12.53 15.73
N VAL A 427 11.62 11.35 15.14
CA VAL A 427 11.28 11.07 13.73
C VAL A 427 9.76 11.26 13.46
N ALA A 428 8.95 11.70 14.43
CA ALA A 428 7.53 12.06 14.27
C ALA A 428 7.23 13.58 14.41
N GLN A 429 8.20 14.48 14.18
CA GLN A 429 7.94 15.92 14.20
C GLN A 429 7.36 16.42 12.87
N TYR A 430 6.12 16.85 12.93
CA TYR A 430 5.35 17.37 11.80
C TYR A 430 5.73 18.81 11.46
N ASP A 431 5.83 19.15 10.17
CA ASP A 431 5.88 20.55 9.73
C ASP A 431 4.48 21.15 9.77
N ILE A 432 4.14 21.69 10.94
CA ILE A 432 2.84 22.29 11.24
C ILE A 432 2.51 23.41 10.25
N TYR A 433 3.50 24.17 9.74
CA TYR A 433 3.24 25.28 8.81
C TYR A 433 2.75 24.78 7.46
N SER A 434 3.45 23.80 6.88
CA SER A 434 3.02 23.14 5.64
C SER A 434 1.67 22.43 5.80
N MET A 435 1.41 21.81 6.96
CA MET A 435 0.10 21.24 7.27
C MET A 435 -1.00 22.30 7.34
N LEU A 436 -0.73 23.47 7.94
CA LEU A 436 -1.68 24.57 8.07
C LEU A 436 -2.02 25.18 6.71
N VAL A 437 -1.00 25.42 5.87
CA VAL A 437 -1.18 25.91 4.50
C VAL A 437 -1.98 24.91 3.67
N GLY A 438 -1.63 23.62 3.72
CA GLY A 438 -2.38 22.55 3.04
C GLY A 438 -3.85 22.47 3.49
N THR A 439 -4.10 22.57 4.80
CA THR A 439 -5.46 22.56 5.37
C THR A 439 -6.29 23.75 4.90
N VAL A 440 -5.70 24.95 4.81
CA VAL A 440 -6.39 26.15 4.32
C VAL A 440 -6.75 26.03 2.84
N MET A 441 -5.86 25.48 2.00
CA MET A 441 -6.14 25.27 0.57
C MET A 441 -7.27 24.26 0.32
N VAL A 442 -7.45 23.29 1.23
CA VAL A 442 -8.48 22.26 1.15
C VAL A 442 -9.87 22.77 1.61
N LEU A 443 -9.92 23.84 2.39
CA LEU A 443 -11.16 24.37 2.99
C LEU A 443 -11.92 25.41 2.14
N GLU A 444 -11.44 25.80 0.95
CA GLU A 444 -12.19 26.70 0.05
C GLU A 444 -13.16 25.92 -0.86
N ASN A 445 -14.40 25.72 -0.41
CA ASN A 445 -15.46 25.18 -1.27
C ASN A 445 -16.83 25.82 -0.97
N PRO A 446 -17.44 26.58 -1.91
CA PRO A 446 -18.74 27.19 -1.70
C PRO A 446 -19.86 26.24 -2.18
N ALA A 447 -20.76 25.86 -1.27
CA ALA A 447 -22.03 25.22 -1.62
C ALA A 447 -23.21 26.12 -1.21
N HIS A 448 -24.10 26.41 -2.17
CA HIS A 448 -25.40 27.03 -1.91
C HIS A 448 -26.48 25.95 -1.86
N PRO A 449 -27.30 25.88 -0.80
CA PRO A 449 -28.40 24.91 -0.74
C PRO A 449 -29.66 25.46 -1.43
N ASN A 450 -30.42 24.60 -2.12
CA ASN A 450 -31.82 24.90 -2.47
C ASN A 450 -32.72 23.64 -2.43
N SER A 451 -33.81 23.78 -1.65
CA SER A 451 -35.15 23.15 -1.65
C SER A 451 -35.38 21.61 -1.57
N ARG A 452 -36.26 21.24 -0.62
CA ARG A 452 -37.00 19.98 -0.34
C ARG A 452 -36.30 18.65 -0.65
N TRP A 453 -35.75 18.08 0.41
CA TRP A 453 -35.17 16.74 0.51
C TRP A 453 -36.20 15.62 0.26
N SER A 454 -35.86 14.67 -0.62
CA SER A 454 -36.49 13.35 -0.68
C SER A 454 -35.97 12.44 0.45
N GLU A 455 -36.66 11.33 0.72
CA GLU A 455 -36.17 10.31 1.68
C GLU A 455 -34.80 9.74 1.25
N LEU A 456 -34.54 9.64 -0.06
CA LEU A 456 -33.27 9.19 -0.62
C LEU A 456 -32.15 10.21 -0.40
N ASP A 457 -32.44 11.50 -0.54
CA ASP A 457 -31.48 12.59 -0.26
C ASP A 457 -31.04 12.59 1.20
N VAL A 458 -31.95 12.28 2.12
CA VAL A 458 -31.63 12.15 3.55
C VAL A 458 -30.72 10.96 3.81
N VAL A 459 -30.97 9.80 3.17
CA VAL A 459 -30.11 8.62 3.29
C VAL A 459 -28.70 8.92 2.76
N ILE A 460 -28.61 9.58 1.60
CA ILE A 460 -27.35 9.97 0.98
C ILE A 460 -26.57 10.96 1.86
N LEU A 461 -27.25 11.98 2.39
CA LEU A 461 -26.61 12.98 3.26
C LEU A 461 -26.15 12.36 4.59
N LEU A 462 -27.04 11.65 5.30
CA LEU A 462 -26.69 11.01 6.56
C LEU A 462 -25.62 9.94 6.38
N GLY A 463 -25.65 9.22 5.26
CA GLY A 463 -24.64 8.21 4.93
C GLY A 463 -23.26 8.82 4.69
N THR A 464 -23.18 9.90 3.90
CA THR A 464 -21.92 10.63 3.66
C THR A 464 -21.40 11.28 4.94
N MET A 465 -22.26 11.92 5.74
CA MET A 465 -21.86 12.46 7.05
C MET A 465 -21.42 11.37 8.03
N GLY A 466 -22.12 10.22 8.05
CA GLY A 466 -21.79 9.08 8.87
C GLY A 466 -20.43 8.46 8.52
N HIS A 467 -20.11 8.36 7.23
CA HIS A 467 -18.77 7.95 6.78
C HIS A 467 -17.68 8.90 7.31
N VAL A 468 -17.86 10.21 7.17
CA VAL A 468 -16.90 11.19 7.68
C VAL A 468 -16.70 11.10 9.19
N LEU A 469 -17.78 10.91 9.95
CA LEU A 469 -17.68 10.70 11.40
C LEU A 469 -16.96 9.39 11.75
N SER A 470 -17.14 8.34 10.95
CA SER A 470 -16.47 7.05 11.17
C SER A 470 -14.94 7.15 11.04
N LEU A 471 -14.43 8.07 10.24
CA LEU A 471 -12.98 8.30 10.09
C LEU A 471 -12.29 8.79 11.38
N GLY A 472 -13.04 9.12 12.43
CA GLY A 472 -12.47 9.52 13.73
C GLY A 472 -11.91 8.40 14.59
N ALA A 473 -12.17 7.13 14.29
CA ALA A 473 -11.61 6.01 15.04
C ALA A 473 -10.75 5.11 14.15
N SER A 474 -9.60 4.68 14.66
CA SER A 474 -8.70 3.78 13.93
C SER A 474 -9.38 2.47 13.53
N SER A 475 -10.22 1.89 14.40
CA SER A 475 -10.96 0.66 14.10
C SER A 475 -11.94 0.81 12.94
N PHE A 476 -12.59 1.96 12.80
CA PHE A 476 -13.49 2.23 11.68
C PHE A 476 -12.74 2.52 10.37
N ILE A 477 -11.51 3.02 10.44
CA ILE A 477 -10.63 3.15 9.26
C ILE A 477 -10.14 1.78 8.80
N GLU A 478 -9.72 0.91 9.74
CA GLU A 478 -9.32 -0.47 9.42
C GLU A 478 -10.49 -1.26 8.80
N GLU A 479 -11.69 -1.07 9.33
CA GLU A 479 -12.90 -1.78 8.92
C GLU A 479 -13.83 -0.92 8.03
N GLU A 480 -13.29 0.05 7.29
CA GLU A 480 -14.07 1.01 6.49
C GLU A 480 -14.97 0.33 5.45
N HIS A 481 -14.54 -0.84 4.95
CA HIS A 481 -15.35 -1.69 4.08
C HIS A 481 -16.74 -2.01 4.68
N GLN A 482 -16.87 -2.18 6.00
CA GLN A 482 -18.17 -2.41 6.64
C GLN A 482 -19.08 -1.19 6.51
N THR A 483 -18.52 0.02 6.58
CA THR A 483 -19.26 1.27 6.36
C THR A 483 -19.84 1.28 4.94
N TRP A 484 -19.02 1.02 3.93
CA TRP A 484 -19.49 1.00 2.54
C TRP A 484 -20.49 -0.13 2.25
N TYR A 485 -20.29 -1.31 2.84
CA TYR A 485 -21.27 -2.41 2.73
C TYR A 485 -22.60 -2.04 3.39
N PHE A 486 -22.57 -1.40 4.56
CA PHE A 486 -23.78 -0.92 5.22
C PHE A 486 -24.50 0.14 4.39
N LEU A 487 -23.78 1.11 3.83
CA LEU A 487 -24.33 2.17 3.00
C LEU A 487 -24.98 1.64 1.72
N VAL A 488 -24.31 0.74 0.99
CA VAL A 488 -24.85 0.14 -0.24
C VAL A 488 -26.06 -0.75 0.03
N ASN A 489 -26.04 -1.52 1.12
CA ASN A 489 -27.21 -2.34 1.50
C ASN A 489 -28.41 -1.47 1.88
N THR A 490 -28.17 -0.40 2.64
CA THR A 490 -29.21 0.57 3.03
C THR A 490 -29.79 1.27 1.81
N LEU A 491 -28.94 1.66 0.86
CA LEU A 491 -29.35 2.22 -0.44
C LEU A 491 -30.24 1.24 -1.22
N CYS A 492 -29.87 -0.03 -1.31
CA CYS A 492 -30.69 -1.04 -2.01
C CYS A 492 -32.08 -1.21 -1.37
N LEU A 493 -32.15 -1.18 -0.03
CA LEU A 493 -33.43 -1.25 0.69
C LEU A 493 -34.28 0.00 0.48
N ALA A 494 -33.66 1.19 0.51
CA ALA A 494 -34.34 2.46 0.22
C ALA A 494 -34.91 2.48 -1.21
N LEU A 495 -34.11 2.05 -2.20
CA LEU A 495 -34.56 1.92 -3.59
C LEU A 495 -35.70 0.89 -3.73
N CYS A 496 -35.66 -0.21 -3.00
CA CYS A 496 -36.75 -1.20 -2.97
C CYS A 496 -38.05 -0.57 -2.46
N HIS A 497 -37.97 0.21 -1.38
CA HIS A 497 -39.12 0.94 -0.82
C HIS A 497 -39.67 1.97 -1.82
N GLU A 498 -38.80 2.73 -2.47
CA GLU A 498 -39.18 3.74 -3.47
C GLU A 498 -39.84 3.12 -4.71
N ILE A 499 -39.28 2.01 -5.22
CA ILE A 499 -39.88 1.26 -6.34
C ILE A 499 -41.24 0.71 -5.95
N TYR A 500 -41.37 0.15 -4.75
CA TYR A 500 -42.65 -0.38 -4.25
C TYR A 500 -43.72 0.73 -4.17
N ARG A 501 -43.37 1.87 -3.58
CA ARG A 501 -44.25 3.03 -3.45
C ARG A 501 -44.70 3.55 -4.81
N ASN A 502 -43.77 3.71 -5.74
CA ASN A 502 -44.06 4.30 -7.06
C ASN A 502 -44.73 3.31 -8.03
N CYS A 503 -44.49 1.99 -7.92
CA CYS A 503 -45.08 0.97 -8.81
C CYS A 503 -46.44 0.44 -8.33
N PHE A 504 -46.67 0.33 -7.02
CA PHE A 504 -47.77 -0.44 -6.45
C PHE A 504 -48.72 0.35 -5.53
N LEU A 505 -48.27 1.44 -4.91
CA LEU A 505 -49.11 2.27 -4.01
C LEU A 505 -49.65 3.56 -4.65
N GLY A 506 -49.11 3.97 -5.80
CA GLY A 506 -49.32 5.31 -6.39
C GLY A 506 -50.69 5.64 -7.00
N ASN A 507 -51.76 4.85 -6.77
CA ASN A 507 -53.06 5.09 -7.41
C ASN A 507 -54.31 5.04 -6.50
N ASP A 508 -54.18 4.94 -5.17
CA ASP A 508 -55.35 4.76 -4.29
C ASP A 508 -55.84 6.03 -3.56
N CYS A 509 -55.31 7.22 -3.87
CA CYS A 509 -55.72 8.48 -3.25
C CYS A 509 -56.25 9.52 -4.26
N GLU A 510 -57.25 9.17 -5.05
CA GLU A 510 -58.28 10.14 -5.46
C GLU A 510 -59.67 9.50 -5.35
N PRO A 511 -60.60 10.07 -4.55
CA PRO A 511 -61.96 9.56 -4.51
C PRO A 511 -62.67 9.87 -5.83
N ARG A 512 -62.98 8.81 -6.59
CA ARG A 512 -63.96 8.83 -7.68
C ARG A 512 -65.25 9.48 -7.18
N ARG A 513 -65.53 10.74 -7.57
CA ARG A 513 -66.87 11.30 -7.47
C ARG A 513 -67.75 10.61 -8.53
N CYS A 514 -68.45 9.57 -8.08
CA CYS A 514 -69.58 8.99 -8.79
C CYS A 514 -70.68 10.05 -9.00
N SER A 515 -70.99 10.34 -10.25
CA SER A 515 -72.22 11.03 -10.64
C SER A 515 -73.40 10.05 -10.56
N HIS A 516 -74.14 10.08 -9.46
CA HIS A 516 -75.51 9.55 -9.42
C HIS A 516 -76.48 10.72 -9.44
N GLY A 517 -77.35 10.74 -10.46
CA GLY A 517 -78.39 11.75 -10.61
C GLY A 517 -79.60 11.47 -9.72
N GLU A 518 -80.24 12.55 -9.27
CA GLU A 518 -81.67 12.59 -9.01
C GLU A 518 -82.20 14.03 -9.12
N ARG A 519 -82.93 14.26 -10.23
CA ARG A 519 -84.27 14.88 -10.33
C ARG A 519 -84.56 16.18 -9.54
N GLY A 520 -84.85 17.25 -10.30
CA GLY A 520 -85.96 18.17 -9.98
C GLY A 520 -85.75 19.67 -10.22
N PHE A 521 -86.45 20.21 -11.24
CA PHE A 521 -86.97 21.58 -11.40
C PHE A 521 -85.98 22.76 -11.50
N VAL A 522 -86.16 23.85 -12.25
CA VAL A 522 -87.00 24.34 -13.38
C VAL A 522 -86.45 25.77 -13.64
N ASN A 523 -86.27 26.17 -14.91
CA ASN A 523 -86.22 27.55 -15.47
C ASN A 523 -85.23 28.59 -14.86
N THR A 524 -84.60 29.54 -15.55
CA THR A 524 -84.87 30.28 -16.79
C THR A 524 -83.59 31.04 -17.20
N ALA A 525 -83.53 31.47 -18.46
CA ALA A 525 -82.43 32.18 -19.16
C ALA A 525 -82.23 33.67 -18.71
N PRO A 526 -81.63 34.58 -19.51
CA PRO A 526 -80.18 34.76 -19.74
C PRO A 526 -79.70 36.23 -19.58
N ALA A 527 -78.38 36.44 -19.76
CA ALA A 527 -77.71 37.68 -20.23
C ALA A 527 -77.62 38.92 -19.31
N LEU A 528 -76.39 39.43 -19.12
CA LEU A 528 -75.94 40.73 -19.64
C LEU A 528 -74.48 41.05 -19.26
N GLN A 529 -73.78 41.66 -20.21
CA GLN A 529 -72.44 42.24 -20.10
C GLN A 529 -72.44 43.45 -19.17
N ASP A 530 -71.36 43.66 -18.41
CA ASP A 530 -70.79 45.00 -18.29
C ASP A 530 -69.26 44.98 -18.01
N ARG A 531 -68.57 45.96 -18.59
CA ARG A 531 -67.12 46.20 -18.51
C ARG A 531 -66.80 47.07 -17.28
N SER A 532 -65.74 46.76 -16.54
CA SER A 532 -64.74 47.77 -16.10
C SER A 532 -63.49 47.16 -15.44
N ILE A 533 -62.36 47.37 -16.14
CA ILE A 533 -61.01 47.81 -15.70
C ILE A 533 -60.50 47.41 -14.29
N GLY A 534 -59.39 46.65 -14.29
CA GLY A 534 -58.20 46.94 -13.45
C GLY A 534 -57.73 45.85 -12.49
N HIS A 535 -56.76 45.02 -12.91
CA HIS A 535 -55.43 44.84 -12.29
C HIS A 535 -54.76 43.54 -12.77
N ASP A 536 -53.54 43.68 -13.28
CA ASP A 536 -52.60 42.59 -13.58
C ASP A 536 -52.19 41.87 -12.29
N GLU A 537 -52.48 40.57 -12.20
CA GLU A 537 -51.68 39.62 -11.42
C GLU A 537 -51.43 38.38 -12.27
N LEU A 538 -50.15 38.22 -12.61
CA LEU A 538 -49.60 37.15 -13.44
C LEU A 538 -49.53 35.86 -12.59
N GLU A 539 -50.53 34.99 -12.72
CA GLU A 539 -50.49 33.62 -12.20
C GLU A 539 -49.26 32.87 -12.78
N PRO A 540 -48.40 32.26 -11.94
CA PRO A 540 -47.31 31.44 -12.43
C PRO A 540 -47.87 30.11 -12.97
N HIS A 541 -47.57 29.84 -14.24
CA HIS A 541 -47.80 28.58 -14.94
C HIS A 541 -47.64 27.35 -14.02
N ARG A 542 -48.75 26.64 -13.78
CA ARG A 542 -48.74 25.25 -13.33
C ARG A 542 -47.94 24.41 -14.35
N VAL A 543 -46.70 24.11 -14.02
CA VAL A 543 -45.94 23.03 -14.66
C VAL A 543 -46.63 21.72 -14.26
N SER A 544 -47.46 21.19 -15.16
CA SER A 544 -47.95 19.82 -15.06
C SER A 544 -46.75 18.88 -15.00
N LYS A 545 -46.52 18.21 -13.87
CA LYS A 545 -45.62 17.07 -13.80
C LYS A 545 -46.11 16.03 -14.80
N SER A 546 -45.32 15.76 -15.84
CA SER A 546 -45.55 14.65 -16.75
C SER A 546 -45.69 13.34 -15.95
N PRO A 547 -46.58 12.41 -16.30
CA PRO A 547 -46.72 11.14 -15.60
C PRO A 547 -45.37 10.38 -15.60
N THR A 548 -44.97 9.87 -14.44
CA THR A 548 -43.76 9.05 -14.26
C THR A 548 -43.76 7.87 -15.23
N SER A 549 -42.61 7.58 -15.86
CA SER A 549 -42.47 6.51 -16.87
C SER A 549 -42.79 5.10 -16.36
N LEU A 550 -42.88 4.93 -15.03
CA LEU A 550 -43.33 3.71 -14.35
C LEU A 550 -44.75 3.26 -14.76
N ASN A 551 -45.62 4.18 -15.18
CA ASN A 551 -46.96 3.84 -15.68
C ASN A 551 -46.96 3.23 -17.09
N THR A 552 -45.83 3.29 -17.81
CA THR A 552 -45.66 2.72 -19.15
C THR A 552 -44.93 1.36 -19.18
N LEU A 553 -44.38 0.89 -18.04
CA LEU A 553 -43.70 -0.41 -17.95
C LEU A 553 -44.70 -1.58 -17.96
N ARG A 554 -44.36 -2.63 -18.71
CA ARG A 554 -45.17 -3.86 -18.83
C ARG A 554 -45.16 -4.62 -17.50
N GLY A 555 -46.23 -5.37 -17.19
CA GLY A 555 -46.41 -6.01 -15.88
C GLY A 555 -45.20 -6.81 -15.37
N TRP A 556 -44.51 -7.55 -16.25
CA TRP A 556 -43.30 -8.31 -15.90
C TRP A 556 -42.08 -7.41 -15.60
N GLU A 557 -41.97 -6.24 -16.22
CA GLU A 557 -40.86 -5.31 -16.00
C GLU A 557 -40.96 -4.65 -14.61
N LYS A 558 -42.18 -4.42 -14.11
CA LYS A 558 -42.42 -3.95 -12.74
C LYS A 558 -41.96 -4.97 -11.70
N TRP A 559 -42.24 -6.26 -11.92
CA TRP A 559 -41.73 -7.34 -11.06
C TRP A 559 -40.20 -7.48 -11.15
N MET A 560 -39.61 -7.32 -12.33
CA MET A 560 -38.15 -7.29 -12.48
C MET A 560 -37.50 -6.10 -11.78
N ALA A 561 -38.13 -4.91 -11.84
CA ALA A 561 -37.66 -3.74 -11.10
C ALA A 561 -37.73 -3.96 -9.59
N MET A 562 -38.80 -4.56 -9.08
CA MET A 562 -38.92 -4.89 -7.65
C MET A 562 -37.96 -6.00 -7.20
N ALA A 563 -37.67 -6.99 -8.04
CA ALA A 563 -36.70 -8.03 -7.74
C ALA A 563 -35.24 -7.52 -7.79
N SER A 564 -34.98 -6.42 -8.51
CA SER A 564 -33.62 -5.95 -8.79
C SER A 564 -32.78 -5.64 -7.54
N PRO A 565 -33.27 -4.92 -6.50
CA PRO A 565 -32.46 -4.66 -5.31
C PRO A 565 -32.14 -5.94 -4.53
N TRP A 566 -33.04 -6.93 -4.52
CA TRP A 566 -32.80 -8.22 -3.87
C TRP A 566 -31.73 -9.05 -4.58
N VAL A 567 -31.72 -9.02 -5.92
CA VAL A 567 -30.64 -9.64 -6.71
C VAL A 567 -29.31 -8.96 -6.40
N ILE A 568 -29.27 -7.63 -6.33
CA ILE A 568 -28.07 -6.86 -5.99
C ILE A 568 -27.57 -7.21 -4.58
N LEU A 569 -28.45 -7.23 -3.59
CA LEU A 569 -28.10 -7.62 -2.21
C LEU A 569 -27.52 -9.05 -2.14
N THR A 570 -28.07 -9.96 -2.93
CA THR A 570 -27.55 -11.34 -3.03
C THR A 570 -26.15 -11.36 -3.67
N CYS A 571 -25.94 -10.56 -4.73
CA CYS A 571 -24.62 -10.40 -5.35
C CYS A 571 -23.61 -9.81 -4.35
N CYS A 572 -23.97 -8.76 -3.63
CA CYS A 572 -23.12 -8.16 -2.59
C CYS A 572 -22.75 -9.18 -1.51
N ARG A 573 -23.69 -10.04 -1.08
CA ARG A 573 -23.40 -11.10 -0.10
C ARG A 573 -22.38 -12.13 -0.63
N LEU A 574 -22.51 -12.54 -1.90
CA LEU A 574 -21.55 -13.45 -2.53
C LEU A 574 -20.17 -12.79 -2.68
N LEU A 575 -20.11 -11.53 -3.10
CA LEU A 575 -18.88 -10.76 -3.21
C LEU A 575 -18.13 -10.66 -1.88
N ARG A 576 -18.83 -10.45 -0.77
CA ARG A 576 -18.22 -10.44 0.58
C ARG A 576 -17.61 -11.78 0.99
N SER A 577 -18.15 -12.89 0.47
CA SER A 577 -17.58 -14.22 0.75
C SER A 577 -16.39 -14.57 -0.16
N LEU A 578 -16.25 -13.84 -1.28
CA LEU A 578 -15.16 -14.06 -2.22
C LEU A 578 -13.83 -13.55 -1.66
N ASN A 579 -13.82 -12.30 -1.18
CA ASN A 579 -12.66 -11.68 -0.54
C ASN A 579 -13.05 -11.14 0.83
N GLN A 580 -12.43 -11.64 1.89
CA GLN A 580 -12.55 -11.05 3.22
C GLN A 580 -11.64 -9.83 3.33
N THR A 581 -12.26 -8.66 3.53
CA THR A 581 -11.55 -7.39 3.78
C THR A 581 -11.45 -7.10 5.27
N GLY A 582 -10.40 -6.38 5.67
CA GLY A 582 -10.20 -5.96 7.06
C GLY A 582 -9.15 -6.80 7.79
N VAL A 583 -8.86 -6.42 9.03
CA VAL A 583 -7.80 -7.05 9.85
C VAL A 583 -8.39 -8.09 10.80
N GLN A 584 -9.60 -7.85 11.34
CA GLN A 584 -10.17 -8.70 12.39
C GLN A 584 -10.44 -10.15 11.94
N TRP A 585 -10.69 -10.36 10.65
CA TRP A 585 -11.05 -11.66 10.08
C TRP A 585 -10.07 -12.18 9.04
N ALA A 586 -8.96 -11.47 8.79
CA ALA A 586 -7.96 -11.85 7.79
C ALA A 586 -7.35 -13.25 8.00
N HIS A 587 -7.35 -13.75 9.23
CA HIS A 587 -6.85 -15.09 9.57
C HIS A 587 -7.79 -16.23 9.14
N ARG A 588 -9.03 -15.93 8.71
CA ARG A 588 -9.99 -16.95 8.29
C ARG A 588 -9.89 -17.17 6.78
N PRO A 589 -9.87 -18.42 6.30
CA PRO A 589 -9.86 -18.69 4.87
C PRO A 589 -11.15 -18.14 4.25
N ASP A 590 -11.02 -17.39 3.16
CA ASP A 590 -12.12 -16.98 2.29
C ASP A 590 -12.14 -17.83 1.01
N LEU A 591 -13.15 -17.61 0.16
CA LEU A 591 -13.30 -18.38 -1.07
C LEU A 591 -12.14 -18.09 -2.05
N GLY A 592 -11.60 -16.87 -2.06
CA GLY A 592 -10.44 -16.49 -2.87
C GLY A 592 -9.18 -17.28 -2.48
N HIS A 593 -8.89 -17.41 -1.19
CA HIS A 593 -7.81 -18.23 -0.64
C HIS A 593 -7.99 -19.70 -0.97
N TRP A 594 -9.21 -20.21 -0.84
CA TRP A 594 -9.53 -21.59 -1.22
C TRP A 594 -9.29 -21.81 -2.73
N LEU A 595 -9.76 -20.90 -3.59
CA LEU A 595 -9.60 -20.96 -5.04
C LEU A 595 -8.15 -20.85 -5.51
N THR A 596 -7.29 -20.16 -4.76
CA THR A 596 -5.88 -19.95 -5.12
C THR A 596 -4.96 -21.08 -4.64
N SER A 597 -5.46 -21.98 -3.80
CA SER A 597 -4.72 -23.17 -3.39
C SER A 597 -4.37 -24.09 -4.57
N SER A 598 -3.23 -24.77 -4.49
CA SER A 598 -2.76 -25.70 -5.53
C SER A 598 -3.77 -26.82 -5.84
N ASP A 599 -4.56 -27.20 -4.84
CA ASP A 599 -5.49 -28.32 -4.91
C ASP A 599 -6.75 -27.96 -5.72
N HIS A 600 -7.08 -26.67 -5.84
CA HIS A 600 -8.30 -26.17 -6.49
C HIS A 600 -8.05 -25.41 -7.80
N LYS A 601 -6.91 -25.66 -8.43
CA LYS A 601 -6.49 -24.99 -9.67
C LYS A 601 -7.45 -25.26 -10.85
N ALA A 602 -8.09 -26.43 -10.89
CA ALA A 602 -9.05 -26.76 -11.94
C ALA A 602 -10.34 -25.94 -11.81
N GLU A 603 -10.85 -25.77 -10.60
CA GLU A 603 -12.02 -24.97 -10.27
C GLU A 603 -11.77 -23.49 -10.61
N LEU A 604 -10.60 -22.96 -10.24
CA LEU A 604 -10.19 -21.60 -10.60
C LEU A 604 -10.14 -21.40 -12.13
N SER A 605 -9.66 -22.40 -12.86
CA SER A 605 -9.54 -22.34 -14.33
C SER A 605 -10.91 -22.29 -15.01
N VAL A 606 -11.87 -23.09 -14.53
CA VAL A 606 -13.26 -23.07 -15.02
C VAL A 606 -13.94 -21.75 -14.68
N LEU A 607 -13.80 -21.28 -13.44
CA LEU A 607 -14.39 -20.03 -12.98
C LEU A 607 -13.86 -18.82 -13.75
N ALA A 608 -12.55 -18.78 -14.04
CA ALA A 608 -11.94 -17.74 -14.84
C ALA A 608 -12.48 -17.74 -16.28
N ALA A 609 -12.56 -18.91 -16.92
CA ALA A 609 -13.12 -19.02 -18.28
C ALA A 609 -14.58 -18.56 -18.35
N LEU A 610 -15.42 -19.01 -17.41
CA LEU A 610 -16.82 -18.58 -17.33
C LEU A 610 -16.95 -17.07 -17.11
N SER A 611 -16.08 -16.50 -16.27
CA SER A 611 -16.08 -15.08 -15.98
C SER A 611 -15.69 -14.24 -17.21
N LEU A 612 -14.68 -14.64 -17.98
CA LEU A 612 -14.28 -13.97 -19.22
C LEU A 612 -15.40 -14.02 -20.29
N ILE A 613 -16.09 -15.16 -20.42
CA ILE A 613 -17.25 -15.28 -21.31
C ILE A 613 -18.38 -14.34 -20.88
N MET A 614 -18.66 -14.25 -19.57
CA MET A 614 -19.68 -13.35 -19.03
C MET A 614 -19.32 -11.88 -19.19
N ILE A 615 -18.06 -11.50 -19.02
CA ILE A 615 -17.56 -10.14 -19.30
C ILE A 615 -17.83 -9.78 -20.76
N PHE A 616 -17.46 -10.66 -21.70
CA PHE A 616 -17.76 -10.44 -23.12
C PHE A 616 -19.26 -10.26 -23.36
N ALA A 617 -20.09 -11.13 -22.78
CA ALA A 617 -21.54 -11.10 -22.96
C ALA A 617 -22.20 -9.80 -22.49
N LEU A 618 -21.72 -9.24 -21.37
CA LEU A 618 -22.24 -8.00 -20.77
C LEU A 618 -21.79 -6.75 -21.53
N VAL A 619 -20.54 -6.71 -22.02
CA VAL A 619 -19.95 -5.50 -22.65
C VAL A 619 -20.26 -5.40 -24.15
N GLN A 620 -20.29 -6.51 -24.89
CA GLN A 620 -20.34 -6.52 -26.36
C GLN A 620 -21.52 -5.78 -26.99
N ARG A 621 -22.64 -5.58 -26.27
CA ARG A 621 -23.87 -5.02 -26.84
C ARG A 621 -23.76 -3.52 -27.19
N ARG A 622 -22.76 -2.83 -26.64
CA ARG A 622 -22.58 -1.37 -26.80
C ARG A 622 -21.36 -0.99 -27.64
N CYS A 623 -20.54 -1.97 -28.04
CA CYS A 623 -19.32 -1.74 -28.82
C CYS A 623 -19.58 -1.85 -30.34
N SER A 624 -18.69 -1.25 -31.13
CA SER A 624 -18.58 -1.43 -32.58
C SER A 624 -18.19 -2.87 -32.93
N LEU A 625 -18.42 -3.29 -34.19
CA LEU A 625 -18.05 -4.65 -34.64
C LEU A 625 -16.55 -4.93 -34.46
N THR A 626 -15.70 -3.96 -34.80
CA THR A 626 -14.25 -4.05 -34.65
C THR A 626 -13.86 -4.29 -33.20
N SER A 627 -14.44 -3.52 -32.28
CA SER A 627 -14.16 -3.65 -30.86
C SER A 627 -14.75 -4.90 -30.23
N LYS A 628 -15.85 -5.46 -30.75
CA LYS A 628 -16.33 -6.79 -30.34
C LYS A 628 -15.30 -7.87 -30.66
N VAL A 629 -14.72 -7.84 -31.86
CA VAL A 629 -13.68 -8.80 -32.25
C VAL A 629 -12.42 -8.59 -31.41
N ALA A 630 -11.98 -7.35 -31.24
CA ALA A 630 -10.83 -7.01 -30.40
C ALA A 630 -11.03 -7.44 -28.93
N MET A 631 -12.23 -7.24 -28.37
CA MET A 631 -12.59 -7.66 -27.01
C MET A 631 -12.55 -9.18 -26.86
N ALA A 632 -13.11 -9.92 -27.83
CA ALA A 632 -13.09 -11.38 -27.80
C ALA A 632 -11.66 -11.94 -27.85
N LEU A 633 -10.82 -11.41 -28.75
CA LEU A 633 -9.41 -11.79 -28.85
C LEU A 633 -8.60 -11.38 -27.62
N GLY A 634 -8.85 -10.18 -27.09
CA GLY A 634 -8.23 -9.68 -25.87
C GLY A 634 -8.54 -10.56 -24.66
N LEU A 635 -9.81 -10.90 -24.43
CA LEU A 635 -10.21 -11.77 -23.31
C LEU A 635 -9.68 -13.20 -23.46
N LEU A 636 -9.59 -13.73 -24.68
CA LEU A 636 -8.90 -14.98 -24.94
C LEU A 636 -7.41 -14.89 -24.59
N GLY A 637 -6.76 -13.77 -24.97
CA GLY A 637 -5.38 -13.48 -24.59
C GLY A 637 -5.18 -13.38 -23.07
N VAL A 638 -6.15 -12.83 -22.32
CA VAL A 638 -6.11 -12.81 -20.84
C VAL A 638 -6.06 -14.24 -20.29
N TYR A 639 -6.89 -15.16 -20.80
CA TYR A 639 -6.84 -16.56 -20.37
C TYR A 639 -5.49 -17.22 -20.71
N CYS A 640 -4.98 -16.98 -21.92
CA CYS A 640 -3.68 -17.51 -22.36
C CYS A 640 -2.54 -16.99 -21.49
N TYR A 641 -2.54 -15.71 -21.15
CA TYR A 641 -1.57 -15.11 -20.22
C TYR A 641 -1.60 -15.79 -18.86
N ARG A 642 -2.80 -15.98 -18.27
CA ARG A 642 -2.94 -16.64 -16.97
C ARG A 642 -2.52 -18.12 -17.01
N ALA A 643 -2.65 -18.77 -18.16
CA ALA A 643 -2.18 -20.13 -18.35
C ALA A 643 -0.64 -20.19 -18.51
N ALA A 644 -0.06 -19.23 -19.24
CA ALA A 644 1.39 -19.15 -19.47
C ALA A 644 2.20 -18.95 -18.18
N ILE A 645 1.71 -18.08 -17.27
CA ILE A 645 2.30 -17.88 -15.94
C ILE A 645 1.98 -19.02 -14.95
N GLY A 646 1.15 -19.98 -15.36
CA GLY A 646 0.82 -21.15 -14.55
C GLY A 646 -0.27 -20.93 -13.49
N ASN A 647 -1.05 -19.85 -13.55
CA ASN A 647 -2.16 -19.63 -12.60
C ASN A 647 -3.39 -20.48 -12.91
N VAL A 648 -3.70 -20.66 -14.21
CA VAL A 648 -4.79 -21.53 -14.68
C VAL A 648 -4.25 -22.66 -15.55
N LEU A 649 -5.02 -23.73 -15.71
CA LEU A 649 -4.67 -24.90 -16.51
C LEU A 649 -5.23 -24.78 -17.92
N PHE A 650 -4.44 -25.18 -18.92
CA PHE A 650 -4.98 -25.42 -20.25
C PHE A 650 -5.89 -26.66 -20.23
N PRO A 651 -7.05 -26.65 -20.92
CA PRO A 651 -7.94 -27.81 -20.95
C PRO A 651 -7.29 -29.07 -21.57
N TRP A 652 -6.18 -28.91 -22.30
CA TRP A 652 -5.54 -29.95 -23.12
C TRP A 652 -4.11 -30.33 -22.68
N GLN A 653 -3.56 -29.78 -21.59
CA GLN A 653 -2.17 -30.04 -21.18
C GLN A 653 -2.08 -30.36 -19.68
N ARG A 654 -1.71 -31.61 -19.35
CA ARG A 654 -1.64 -32.12 -17.96
C ARG A 654 -0.26 -32.02 -17.31
N ASP A 655 0.81 -31.84 -18.10
CA ASP A 655 2.18 -31.74 -17.58
C ASP A 655 2.78 -30.36 -17.88
N SER A 656 2.93 -29.55 -16.84
CA SER A 656 3.58 -28.23 -16.90
C SER A 656 5.10 -28.39 -16.81
N LYS A 657 5.81 -28.37 -17.94
CA LYS A 657 7.27 -28.29 -17.94
C LYS A 657 7.86 -26.94 -18.38
N ASP A 658 7.06 -26.07 -19.01
CA ASP A 658 7.54 -24.75 -19.46
C ASP A 658 6.60 -23.64 -18.98
N ILE A 659 6.73 -23.23 -17.70
CA ILE A 659 6.09 -22.00 -17.21
C ILE A 659 6.87 -20.83 -17.83
N SER A 660 6.16 -19.99 -18.58
CA SER A 660 6.71 -18.82 -19.24
C SER A 660 6.45 -17.57 -18.41
N LYS A 661 7.26 -16.52 -18.59
CA LYS A 661 7.05 -15.21 -17.98
C LYS A 661 5.74 -14.52 -18.44
N GLY A 662 5.01 -15.08 -19.41
CA GLY A 662 3.72 -14.58 -19.90
C GLY A 662 3.79 -13.26 -20.67
N LEU A 663 4.99 -12.84 -21.07
CA LEU A 663 5.26 -11.50 -21.60
C LEU A 663 4.57 -11.26 -22.96
N ILE A 664 4.62 -12.26 -23.84
CA ILE A 664 4.08 -12.15 -25.20
C ILE A 664 2.55 -12.08 -25.14
N GLU A 665 1.93 -12.93 -24.33
CA GLU A 665 0.50 -13.01 -24.14
C GLU A 665 -0.03 -11.72 -23.51
N ALA A 666 0.63 -11.20 -22.48
CA ALA A 666 0.25 -9.92 -21.87
C ALA A 666 0.39 -8.75 -22.86
N ARG A 667 1.49 -8.65 -23.60
CA ARG A 667 1.69 -7.60 -24.63
C ARG A 667 0.64 -7.70 -25.74
N PHE A 668 0.26 -8.91 -26.13
CA PHE A 668 -0.80 -9.15 -27.11
C PHE A 668 -2.15 -8.58 -26.63
N VAL A 669 -2.51 -8.75 -25.36
CA VAL A 669 -3.73 -8.14 -24.80
C VAL A 669 -3.63 -6.61 -24.77
N HIS A 670 -2.47 -6.04 -24.40
CA HIS A 670 -2.26 -4.60 -24.38
C HIS A 670 -2.48 -3.95 -25.75
N VAL A 671 -2.12 -4.62 -26.85
CA VAL A 671 -2.38 -4.13 -28.21
C VAL A 671 -3.88 -3.93 -28.44
N PHE A 672 -4.73 -4.86 -27.99
CA PHE A 672 -6.18 -4.71 -28.10
C PHE A 672 -6.73 -3.65 -27.15
N VAL A 673 -6.22 -3.54 -25.93
CA VAL A 673 -6.60 -2.47 -24.98
C VAL A 673 -6.33 -1.10 -25.62
N LEU A 674 -5.10 -0.87 -26.09
CA LEU A 674 -4.72 0.39 -26.73
C LEU A 674 -5.49 0.63 -28.03
N GLY A 675 -5.76 -0.42 -28.81
CA GLY A 675 -6.57 -0.34 -30.02
C GLY A 675 -8.00 0.12 -29.75
N ILE A 676 -8.68 -0.47 -28.76
CA ILE A 676 -10.04 -0.10 -28.35
C ILE A 676 -10.06 1.34 -27.81
N LEU A 677 -9.14 1.68 -26.91
CA LEU A 677 -9.03 3.04 -26.34
C LEU A 677 -8.77 4.10 -27.43
N PHE A 678 -7.90 3.79 -28.40
CA PHE A 678 -7.64 4.65 -29.55
C PHE A 678 -8.90 4.83 -30.40
N THR A 679 -9.65 3.77 -30.70
CA THR A 679 -10.89 3.88 -31.47
C THR A 679 -11.93 4.76 -30.77
N GLY A 680 -12.12 4.58 -29.46
CA GLY A 680 -13.04 5.40 -28.67
C GLY A 680 -12.62 6.86 -28.60
N THR A 681 -11.33 7.12 -28.36
CA THR A 681 -10.79 8.50 -28.31
C THR A 681 -10.89 9.18 -29.67
N LYS A 682 -10.60 8.47 -30.76
CA LYS A 682 -10.77 8.96 -32.13
C LYS A 682 -12.23 9.36 -32.40
N ASP A 683 -13.17 8.51 -32.04
CA ASP A 683 -14.60 8.79 -32.26
C ASP A 683 -15.06 9.98 -31.41
N LEU A 684 -14.55 10.09 -30.19
CA LEU A 684 -14.81 11.22 -29.31
C LEU A 684 -14.25 12.54 -29.88
N LEU A 685 -13.00 12.56 -30.33
CA LEU A 685 -12.39 13.72 -30.99
C LEU A 685 -13.12 14.08 -32.29
N LYS A 686 -13.54 13.09 -33.07
CA LYS A 686 -14.33 13.31 -34.29
C LYS A 686 -15.67 13.97 -33.97
N SER A 687 -16.34 13.54 -32.89
CA SER A 687 -17.59 14.14 -32.42
C SER A 687 -17.42 15.60 -31.93
N GLN A 688 -16.20 16.00 -31.55
CA GLN A 688 -15.88 17.37 -31.17
C GLN A 688 -15.63 18.29 -32.38
N VAL A 689 -15.05 17.77 -33.46
CA VAL A 689 -14.72 18.55 -34.67
C VAL A 689 -15.90 18.68 -35.62
N ILE A 690 -16.66 17.59 -35.79
CA ILE A 690 -17.86 17.55 -36.62
C ILE A 690 -19.04 17.76 -35.67
N ALA A 691 -19.44 19.02 -35.49
CA ALA A 691 -20.49 19.39 -34.55
C ALA A 691 -21.73 18.46 -34.69
N ALA A 692 -22.09 17.82 -33.58
CA ALA A 692 -23.40 17.21 -33.29
C ALA A 692 -23.75 15.81 -33.85
N ASP A 693 -22.85 14.81 -33.81
CA ASP A 693 -23.31 13.41 -33.81
C ASP A 693 -23.27 12.78 -32.40
N PHE A 694 -24.41 12.89 -31.71
CA PHE A 694 -24.67 12.28 -30.39
C PHE A 694 -24.41 10.77 -30.38
N THR A 695 -24.63 10.08 -31.51
CA THR A 695 -24.41 8.63 -31.60
C THR A 695 -22.93 8.29 -31.64
N ILE A 696 -22.10 9.08 -32.33
CA ILE A 696 -20.64 8.90 -32.36
C ILE A 696 -20.05 9.17 -30.97
N LYS A 697 -20.49 10.22 -30.27
CA LYS A 697 -20.04 10.53 -28.90
C LYS A 697 -20.34 9.38 -27.94
N THR A 698 -21.57 8.86 -27.96
CA THR A 698 -21.98 7.77 -27.06
C THR A 698 -21.25 6.47 -27.37
N VAL A 699 -21.09 6.11 -28.66
CA VAL A 699 -20.27 4.95 -29.06
C VAL A 699 -18.82 5.12 -28.58
N GLY A 700 -18.20 6.27 -28.80
CA GLY A 700 -16.83 6.54 -28.37
C GLY A 700 -16.61 6.39 -26.85
N LEU A 701 -17.57 6.83 -26.03
CA LEU A 701 -17.53 6.64 -24.57
C LEU A 701 -17.64 5.17 -24.16
N TRP A 702 -18.53 4.40 -24.81
CA TRP A 702 -18.66 2.96 -24.56
C TRP A 702 -17.40 2.19 -25.01
N GLU A 703 -16.75 2.62 -26.08
CA GLU A 703 -15.47 2.07 -26.52
C GLU A 703 -14.38 2.27 -25.46
N ILE A 704 -14.21 3.51 -24.95
CA ILE A 704 -13.26 3.79 -23.87
C ILE A 704 -13.55 2.93 -22.64
N TYR A 705 -14.81 2.89 -22.19
CA TYR A 705 -15.23 2.07 -21.06
C TYR A 705 -14.91 0.58 -21.28
N SER A 706 -15.17 0.04 -22.47
CA SER A 706 -14.86 -1.35 -22.80
C SER A 706 -13.35 -1.64 -22.78
N GLY A 707 -12.51 -0.69 -23.23
CA GLY A 707 -11.06 -0.79 -23.14
C GLY A 707 -10.56 -0.83 -21.69
N LEU A 708 -11.15 -0.02 -20.81
CA LEU A 708 -10.85 -0.04 -19.36
C LEU A 708 -11.29 -1.36 -18.71
N VAL A 709 -12.42 -1.94 -19.11
CA VAL A 709 -12.87 -3.27 -18.62
C VAL A 709 -11.90 -4.37 -19.06
N LEU A 710 -11.41 -4.33 -20.31
CA LEU A 710 -10.40 -5.29 -20.78
C LEU A 710 -9.08 -5.15 -20.02
N LEU A 711 -8.66 -3.91 -19.74
CA LEU A 711 -7.47 -3.65 -18.92
C LEU A 711 -7.66 -4.18 -17.49
N ALA A 712 -8.82 -3.97 -16.87
CA ALA A 712 -9.13 -4.52 -15.55
C ALA A 712 -9.11 -6.04 -15.54
N ALA A 713 -9.68 -6.69 -16.57
CA ALA A 713 -9.65 -8.15 -16.72
C ALA A 713 -8.24 -8.71 -16.86
N LEU A 714 -7.33 -7.99 -17.56
CA LEU A 714 -5.93 -8.37 -17.67
C LEU A 714 -5.21 -8.28 -16.33
N LEU A 715 -5.44 -7.21 -15.57
CA LEU A 715 -4.69 -6.91 -14.34
C LEU A 715 -5.20 -7.69 -13.13
N PHE A 716 -6.51 -7.94 -13.02
CA PHE A 716 -7.09 -8.67 -11.89
C PHE A 716 -6.58 -10.10 -11.79
N ARG A 717 -6.23 -10.53 -10.58
CA ARG A 717 -5.95 -11.95 -10.29
C ARG A 717 -7.14 -12.83 -10.70
N PRO A 718 -6.93 -14.09 -11.12
CA PRO A 718 -8.00 -14.94 -11.66
C PRO A 718 -9.22 -15.10 -10.74
N HIS A 719 -9.01 -15.16 -9.41
CA HIS A 719 -10.10 -15.25 -8.42
C HIS A 719 -10.95 -13.97 -8.33
N ASN A 720 -10.44 -12.83 -8.81
CA ASN A 720 -11.12 -11.53 -8.82
C ASN A 720 -11.87 -11.24 -10.13
N LEU A 721 -11.75 -12.07 -11.16
CA LEU A 721 -12.56 -11.95 -12.40
C LEU A 721 -14.09 -11.99 -12.13
N PRO A 722 -14.61 -12.82 -11.20
CA PRO A 722 -16.01 -12.75 -10.80
C PRO A 722 -16.41 -11.38 -10.22
N VAL A 723 -15.54 -10.70 -9.48
CA VAL A 723 -15.81 -9.35 -8.94
C VAL A 723 -16.12 -8.38 -10.08
N LEU A 724 -15.32 -8.44 -11.15
CA LEU A 724 -15.56 -7.65 -12.36
C LEU A 724 -16.89 -8.01 -13.03
N VAL A 725 -17.23 -9.30 -13.14
CA VAL A 725 -18.54 -9.75 -13.69
C VAL A 725 -19.70 -9.18 -12.89
N PHE A 726 -19.68 -9.28 -11.55
CA PHE A 726 -20.74 -8.75 -10.70
C PHE A 726 -20.83 -7.23 -10.78
N SER A 727 -19.71 -6.51 -10.90
CA SER A 727 -19.70 -5.06 -11.12
C SER A 727 -20.48 -4.68 -12.38
N LEU A 728 -20.16 -5.31 -13.51
CA LEU A 728 -20.84 -5.10 -14.80
C LEU A 728 -22.32 -5.50 -14.76
N LEU A 729 -22.63 -6.60 -14.06
CA LEU A 729 -24.00 -7.08 -13.90
C LEU A 729 -24.84 -6.09 -13.09
N ILE A 730 -24.34 -5.61 -11.95
CA ILE A 730 -25.04 -4.63 -11.11
C ILE A 730 -25.23 -3.32 -11.87
N GLN A 731 -24.20 -2.81 -12.58
CA GLN A 731 -24.34 -1.62 -13.42
C GLN A 731 -25.45 -1.78 -14.48
N THR A 732 -25.54 -2.96 -15.10
CA THR A 732 -26.58 -3.27 -16.10
C THR A 732 -27.98 -3.31 -15.47
N ILE A 733 -28.11 -3.94 -14.30
CA ILE A 733 -29.38 -4.04 -13.55
C ILE A 733 -29.84 -2.65 -13.10
N MET A 734 -28.97 -1.87 -12.45
CA MET A 734 -29.24 -0.51 -11.98
C MET A 734 -29.68 0.39 -13.15
N THR A 735 -28.94 0.36 -14.25
CA THR A 735 -29.24 1.17 -15.45
C THR A 735 -30.61 0.85 -16.02
N LYS A 736 -30.94 -0.45 -16.20
CA LYS A 736 -32.15 -0.87 -16.90
C LYS A 736 -33.40 -0.77 -16.04
N PHE A 737 -33.30 -1.14 -14.77
CA PHE A 737 -34.46 -1.36 -13.91
C PHE A 737 -34.67 -0.31 -12.82
N ILE A 738 -33.66 0.53 -12.54
CA ILE A 738 -33.72 1.53 -11.46
C ILE A 738 -33.56 2.95 -12.02
N TRP A 739 -32.41 3.30 -12.59
CA TRP A 739 -32.12 4.68 -13.00
C TRP A 739 -32.98 5.16 -14.18
N LYS A 740 -33.13 4.38 -15.26
CA LYS A 740 -34.00 4.75 -16.40
C LYS A 740 -35.48 4.88 -16.00
N PRO A 741 -36.09 3.92 -15.25
CA PRO A 741 -37.50 4.02 -14.87
C PRO A 741 -37.82 5.15 -13.89
N LEU A 742 -36.98 5.35 -12.87
CA LEU A 742 -37.26 6.29 -11.77
C LEU A 742 -36.88 7.74 -12.11
N ARG A 743 -36.01 7.97 -13.11
CA ARG A 743 -35.58 9.32 -13.56
C ARG A 743 -35.07 10.20 -12.41
N HIS A 744 -34.13 9.65 -11.63
CA HIS A 744 -33.39 10.36 -10.60
C HIS A 744 -32.63 11.58 -11.14
N ASP A 745 -32.33 12.53 -10.26
CA ASP A 745 -31.42 13.65 -10.57
C ASP A 745 -30.01 13.12 -10.89
N ALA A 746 -29.28 13.83 -11.75
CA ALA A 746 -27.85 13.66 -11.96
C ALA A 746 -27.06 13.63 -10.63
N ALA A 747 -27.44 14.42 -9.63
CA ALA A 747 -26.80 14.39 -8.30
C ALA A 747 -26.98 13.04 -7.58
N GLU A 748 -28.22 12.54 -7.47
CA GLU A 748 -28.54 11.24 -6.85
C GLU A 748 -27.82 10.09 -7.57
N ILE A 749 -27.85 10.10 -8.91
CA ILE A 749 -27.18 9.11 -9.75
C ILE A 749 -25.67 9.15 -9.53
N THR A 750 -25.09 10.34 -9.41
CA THR A 750 -23.65 10.52 -9.15
C THR A 750 -23.25 9.91 -7.81
N VAL A 751 -24.01 10.18 -6.75
CA VAL A 751 -23.71 9.61 -5.42
C VAL A 751 -23.85 8.09 -5.41
N MET A 752 -24.89 7.54 -6.03
CA MET A 752 -25.06 6.09 -6.13
C MET A 752 -23.89 5.44 -6.85
N HIS A 753 -23.43 6.01 -7.98
CA HIS A 753 -22.26 5.50 -8.69
C HIS A 753 -20.98 5.57 -7.84
N TYR A 754 -20.80 6.66 -7.08
CA TYR A 754 -19.67 6.81 -6.17
C TYR A 754 -19.67 5.74 -5.07
N TRP A 755 -20.79 5.55 -4.38
CA TRP A 755 -20.91 4.55 -3.29
C TRP A 755 -20.66 3.13 -3.76
N PHE A 756 -21.20 2.75 -4.92
CA PHE A 756 -20.89 1.45 -5.52
C PHE A 756 -19.42 1.35 -5.94
N GLY A 757 -18.84 2.40 -6.51
CA GLY A 757 -17.41 2.46 -6.83
C GLY A 757 -16.53 2.17 -5.61
N GLN A 758 -16.82 2.81 -4.47
CA GLN A 758 -16.13 2.55 -3.20
C GLN A 758 -16.38 1.13 -2.68
N ALA A 759 -17.62 0.62 -2.74
CA ALA A 759 -17.88 -0.76 -2.34
C ALA A 759 -17.12 -1.79 -3.20
N PHE A 760 -16.98 -1.54 -4.51
CA PHE A 760 -16.22 -2.40 -5.42
C PHE A 760 -14.70 -2.31 -5.25
N PHE A 761 -14.18 -1.20 -4.72
CA PHE A 761 -12.80 -1.15 -4.24
C PHE A 761 -12.59 -2.21 -3.14
N TYR A 762 -13.48 -2.29 -2.16
CA TYR A 762 -13.38 -3.28 -1.08
C TYR A 762 -13.78 -4.70 -1.51
N PHE A 763 -14.78 -4.90 -2.38
CA PHE A 763 -15.13 -6.25 -2.86
C PHE A 763 -13.99 -6.94 -3.63
N GLN A 764 -13.02 -6.18 -4.15
CA GLN A 764 -11.80 -6.72 -4.77
C GLN A 764 -10.81 -7.32 -3.74
N GLY A 765 -11.00 -7.07 -2.44
CA GLY A 765 -10.07 -7.46 -1.38
C GLY A 765 -9.10 -6.33 -0.98
N ASN A 766 -9.23 -5.14 -1.56
CA ASN A 766 -8.42 -3.99 -1.14
C ASN A 766 -8.81 -3.54 0.27
N SER A 767 -7.87 -2.91 0.96
CA SER A 767 -8.08 -2.27 2.25
C SER A 767 -7.34 -0.94 2.29
N ASN A 768 -7.42 -0.22 3.41
CA ASN A 768 -6.64 1.00 3.63
C ASN A 768 -5.15 0.72 3.98
N ASN A 769 -4.70 -0.53 3.85
CA ASN A 769 -3.35 -0.97 4.13
C ASN A 769 -2.53 -1.10 2.82
N ILE A 770 -1.27 -0.65 2.84
CA ILE A 770 -0.37 -0.74 1.69
C ILE A 770 -0.11 -2.19 1.29
N ALA A 771 -0.14 -3.13 2.25
CA ALA A 771 0.03 -4.56 1.96
C ALA A 771 -1.08 -5.16 1.07
N THR A 772 -2.20 -4.47 0.87
CA THR A 772 -3.25 -4.94 -0.07
C THR A 772 -3.08 -4.44 -1.49
N VAL A 773 -2.09 -3.56 -1.76
CA VAL A 773 -1.78 -3.11 -3.12
C VAL A 773 -1.10 -4.23 -3.89
N ASP A 774 -1.72 -4.71 -4.96
CA ASP A 774 -1.13 -5.73 -5.83
C ASP A 774 -0.09 -5.11 -6.77
N ILE A 775 1.15 -5.00 -6.29
CA ILE A 775 2.27 -4.44 -7.07
C ILE A 775 2.54 -5.26 -8.34
N SER A 776 2.22 -6.57 -8.32
CA SER A 776 2.42 -7.45 -9.49
C SER A 776 1.58 -7.02 -10.70
N ALA A 777 0.46 -6.32 -10.49
CA ALA A 777 -0.34 -5.77 -11.57
C ALA A 777 0.41 -4.69 -12.37
N GLY A 778 1.29 -3.93 -11.71
CA GLY A 778 2.15 -2.92 -12.34
C GLY A 778 3.08 -3.47 -13.41
N PHE A 779 3.35 -4.77 -13.35
CA PHE A 779 4.40 -5.43 -14.12
C PHE A 779 3.89 -6.31 -15.25
N VAL A 780 2.57 -6.42 -15.41
CA VAL A 780 1.96 -7.24 -16.45
C VAL A 780 2.35 -6.71 -17.84
N GLY A 781 3.13 -7.49 -18.60
CA GLY A 781 3.55 -7.14 -19.97
C GLY A 781 4.87 -6.37 -20.08
N LEU A 782 5.56 -6.14 -18.97
CA LEU A 782 6.88 -5.50 -18.90
C LEU A 782 7.98 -6.55 -18.67
N ASP A 783 9.16 -6.34 -19.23
CA ASP A 783 10.37 -7.16 -19.04
C ASP A 783 11.41 -6.52 -18.13
N THR A 784 11.34 -5.19 -18.00
CA THR A 784 12.15 -4.38 -17.11
C THR A 784 11.29 -3.38 -16.36
N TYR A 785 11.73 -2.94 -15.19
CA TYR A 785 11.06 -1.89 -14.44
C TYR A 785 11.05 -0.56 -15.24
N VAL A 786 9.84 -0.08 -15.55
CA VAL A 786 9.62 1.27 -16.09
C VAL A 786 8.62 1.97 -15.17
N GLU A 787 9.05 3.06 -14.55
CA GLU A 787 8.33 3.75 -13.48
C GLU A 787 6.91 4.17 -13.89
N VAL A 788 6.77 4.90 -15.00
CA VAL A 788 5.47 5.49 -15.40
C VAL A 788 4.41 4.42 -15.69
N PRO A 789 4.65 3.40 -16.55
CA PRO A 789 3.67 2.33 -16.76
C PRO A 789 3.39 1.51 -15.49
N ALA A 790 4.41 1.22 -14.67
CA ALA A 790 4.22 0.41 -13.47
C ALA A 790 3.32 1.10 -12.45
N VAL A 791 3.58 2.38 -12.15
CA VAL A 791 2.74 3.18 -11.25
C VAL A 791 1.33 3.31 -11.80
N PHE A 792 1.17 3.55 -13.11
CA PHE A 792 -0.14 3.66 -13.74
C PHE A 792 -0.94 2.36 -13.65
N LEU A 793 -0.35 1.22 -14.01
CA LEU A 793 -1.02 -0.08 -14.01
C LEU A 793 -1.38 -0.53 -12.58
N THR A 794 -0.49 -0.34 -11.61
CA THR A 794 -0.78 -0.63 -10.19
C THR A 794 -1.89 0.26 -9.65
N ALA A 795 -1.84 1.57 -9.94
CA ALA A 795 -2.89 2.50 -9.56
C ALA A 795 -4.24 2.13 -10.18
N PHE A 796 -4.25 1.83 -11.49
CA PHE A 796 -5.48 1.43 -12.18
C PHE A 796 -6.03 0.12 -11.64
N ALA A 797 -5.21 -0.90 -11.41
CA ALA A 797 -5.64 -2.17 -10.82
C ALA A 797 -6.22 -1.99 -9.41
N THR A 798 -5.61 -1.14 -8.59
CA THR A 798 -6.04 -0.85 -7.21
C THR A 798 -7.37 -0.10 -7.19
N PHE A 799 -7.52 0.92 -8.04
CA PHE A 799 -8.70 1.78 -8.10
C PHE A 799 -9.67 1.44 -9.25
N ALA A 800 -9.62 0.21 -9.77
CA ALA A 800 -10.43 -0.22 -10.90
C ALA A 800 -11.93 -0.07 -10.61
N GLY A 801 -12.39 -0.40 -9.40
CA GLY A 801 -13.78 -0.20 -8.97
C GLY A 801 -14.25 1.25 -9.16
N PRO A 802 -13.69 2.24 -8.42
CA PRO A 802 -14.03 3.65 -8.57
C PRO A 802 -13.91 4.17 -10.01
N VAL A 803 -12.84 3.82 -10.72
CA VAL A 803 -12.60 4.28 -12.11
C VAL A 803 -13.64 3.74 -13.09
N LEU A 804 -13.99 2.45 -13.01
CA LEU A 804 -14.99 1.85 -13.89
C LEU A 804 -16.39 2.40 -13.61
N TRP A 805 -16.75 2.60 -12.35
CA TRP A 805 -18.05 3.19 -11.97
C TRP A 805 -18.18 4.66 -12.38
N ALA A 806 -17.11 5.46 -12.23
CA ALA A 806 -17.08 6.83 -12.72
C ALA A 806 -17.14 6.92 -14.26
N SER A 807 -16.44 6.03 -14.96
CA SER A 807 -16.48 5.96 -16.43
C SER A 807 -17.87 5.53 -16.94
N HIS A 808 -18.53 4.62 -16.21
CA HIS A 808 -19.92 4.25 -16.47
C HIS A 808 -20.87 5.43 -16.26
N LEU A 809 -20.69 6.22 -15.20
CA LEU A 809 -21.49 7.42 -14.91
C LEU A 809 -21.46 8.42 -16.07
N VAL A 810 -20.28 8.74 -16.60
CA VAL A 810 -20.13 9.63 -17.77
C VAL A 810 -20.87 9.08 -18.99
N SER A 811 -20.70 7.78 -19.25
CA SER A 811 -21.34 7.09 -20.38
C SER A 811 -22.86 7.07 -20.26
N PHE A 812 -23.37 6.84 -19.04
CA PHE A 812 -24.80 6.82 -18.74
C PHE A 812 -25.44 8.20 -18.89
N LEU A 813 -24.91 9.22 -18.21
CA LEU A 813 -25.46 10.59 -18.26
C LEU A 813 -25.41 11.17 -19.67
N SER A 814 -24.33 10.91 -20.40
CA SER A 814 -24.19 11.33 -21.80
C SER A 814 -25.18 10.63 -22.73
N SER A 815 -25.72 9.46 -22.35
CA SER A 815 -26.69 8.72 -23.17
C SER A 815 -28.16 9.09 -22.88
N GLU A 816 -28.46 9.59 -21.67
CA GLU A 816 -29.83 9.91 -21.24
C GLU A 816 -30.20 11.39 -21.41
N THR A 817 -29.23 12.30 -21.27
CA THR A 817 -29.52 13.74 -21.23
C THR A 817 -28.98 14.47 -22.46
N SER A 818 -29.87 15.17 -23.17
CA SER A 818 -29.52 16.05 -24.28
C SER A 818 -29.03 17.44 -23.81
N SER A 819 -29.04 17.73 -22.51
CA SER A 819 -28.61 19.01 -21.93
C SER A 819 -27.25 18.90 -21.23
N GLY A 820 -26.26 19.70 -21.65
CA GLY A 820 -24.92 19.75 -21.03
C GLY A 820 -24.92 20.00 -19.52
N SER A 821 -25.93 20.70 -18.98
CA SER A 821 -26.05 20.99 -17.55
C SER A 821 -25.95 19.78 -16.62
N ALA A 822 -26.40 18.59 -17.04
CA ALA A 822 -26.38 17.38 -16.20
C ALA A 822 -24.96 16.86 -15.93
N LEU A 823 -24.08 16.91 -16.93
CA LEU A 823 -22.70 16.43 -16.78
C LEU A 823 -21.85 17.42 -15.97
N SER A 824 -22.06 18.73 -16.16
CA SER A 824 -21.47 19.77 -15.33
C SER A 824 -21.93 19.67 -13.86
N HIS A 825 -23.22 19.39 -13.63
CA HIS A 825 -23.75 19.17 -12.28
C HIS A 825 -23.18 17.90 -11.63
N ALA A 826 -23.14 16.79 -12.37
CA ALA A 826 -22.52 15.54 -11.90
C ALA A 826 -21.03 15.71 -11.58
N CYS A 827 -20.27 16.46 -12.40
CA CYS A 827 -18.87 16.77 -12.12
C CYS A 827 -18.71 17.53 -10.80
N PHE A 828 -19.56 18.53 -10.55
CA PHE A 828 -19.55 19.29 -9.31
C PHE A 828 -19.91 18.42 -8.10
N CYS A 829 -20.97 17.59 -8.21
CA CYS A 829 -21.35 16.65 -7.15
C CYS A 829 -20.26 15.61 -6.86
N TYR A 830 -19.63 15.07 -7.90
CA TYR A 830 -18.55 14.07 -7.77
C TYR A 830 -17.31 14.68 -7.11
N ALA A 831 -16.94 15.92 -7.46
CA ALA A 831 -15.90 16.66 -6.78
C ALA A 831 -16.25 16.84 -5.30
N LEU A 832 -17.45 17.35 -4.98
CA LEU A 832 -17.86 17.65 -3.60
C LEU A 832 -17.88 16.41 -2.70
N ILE A 833 -18.40 15.28 -3.18
CA ILE A 833 -18.47 14.03 -2.39
C ILE A 833 -17.09 13.42 -2.11
N CYS A 834 -16.08 13.73 -2.94
CA CYS A 834 -14.70 13.31 -2.71
C CYS A 834 -13.95 14.31 -1.82
N SER A 835 -14.11 15.62 -2.08
CA SER A 835 -13.36 16.66 -1.37
C SER A 835 -13.75 16.78 0.10
N PHE A 836 -15.05 16.62 0.43
CA PHE A 836 -15.51 16.80 1.81
C PHE A 836 -14.92 15.78 2.80
N PRO A 837 -14.96 14.45 2.55
CA PRO A 837 -14.32 13.47 3.41
C PRO A 837 -12.82 13.66 3.57
N VAL A 838 -12.09 13.97 2.48
CA VAL A 838 -10.65 14.23 2.55
C VAL A 838 -10.37 15.45 3.43
N SER A 839 -11.09 16.55 3.20
CA SER A 839 -10.95 17.77 4.00
C SER A 839 -11.09 17.49 5.49
N ALA A 840 -12.15 16.78 5.86
CA ALA A 840 -12.39 16.37 7.24
C ALA A 840 -11.29 15.42 7.75
N TYR A 841 -10.83 14.50 6.91
CA TYR A 841 -9.78 13.55 7.25
C TYR A 841 -8.43 14.22 7.53
N ILE A 842 -8.04 15.21 6.73
CA ILE A 842 -6.81 16.00 6.92
C ILE A 842 -6.85 16.74 8.26
N ILE A 843 -7.97 17.36 8.60
CA ILE A 843 -8.17 18.04 9.90
C ILE A 843 -8.07 17.03 11.04
N LEU A 844 -8.67 15.85 10.86
CA LEU A 844 -8.70 14.80 11.86
C LEU A 844 -7.31 14.20 12.10
N VAL A 845 -6.59 13.85 11.04
CA VAL A 845 -5.20 13.35 11.09
C VAL A 845 -4.27 14.39 11.69
N THR A 846 -4.47 15.68 11.40
CA THR A 846 -3.73 16.78 12.05
C THR A 846 -3.97 16.82 13.56
N SER A 847 -5.22 16.62 13.97
CA SER A 847 -5.63 16.61 15.38
C SER A 847 -5.11 15.36 16.11
N LEU A 848 -5.11 14.21 15.44
CA LEU A 848 -4.69 12.90 15.95
C LEU A 848 -3.22 12.56 15.65
N ARG A 849 -2.38 13.54 15.30
CA ARG A 849 -1.00 13.32 14.88
C ARG A 849 -0.10 12.61 15.91
N TYR A 850 -0.47 12.61 17.19
CA TYR A 850 0.23 11.89 18.26
C TYR A 850 -0.49 10.60 18.70
N HIS A 851 -1.50 10.16 17.96
CA HIS A 851 -2.24 8.95 18.23
C HIS A 851 -1.36 7.70 17.98
N LEU A 852 -1.57 6.64 18.78
CA LEU A 852 -0.75 5.43 18.76
C LEU A 852 -0.70 4.78 17.36
N PHE A 853 -1.83 4.79 16.65
CA PHE A 853 -2.01 4.16 15.34
C PHE A 853 -1.76 5.11 14.15
N ILE A 854 -1.13 6.27 14.37
CA ILE A 854 -0.92 7.28 13.31
C ILE A 854 -0.14 6.72 12.12
N TRP A 855 0.85 5.85 12.37
CA TRP A 855 1.71 5.26 11.34
C TRP A 855 1.13 3.98 10.73
N SER A 856 0.42 3.17 11.50
CA SER A 856 -0.11 1.88 11.03
C SER A 856 -1.46 1.97 10.33
N VAL A 857 -2.31 2.96 10.69
CA VAL A 857 -3.69 3.05 10.19
C VAL A 857 -3.94 4.37 9.45
N PHE A 858 -3.65 5.50 10.10
CA PHE A 858 -4.02 6.81 9.54
C PHE A 858 -3.13 7.23 8.36
N SER A 859 -1.82 6.99 8.46
CA SER A 859 -0.86 7.35 7.40
C SER A 859 -1.09 6.58 6.09
N PRO A 860 -1.27 5.25 6.10
CA PRO A 860 -1.66 4.50 4.91
C PRO A 860 -2.95 5.01 4.27
N LYS A 861 -4.01 5.20 5.07
CA LYS A 861 -5.29 5.75 4.59
C LYS A 861 -5.12 7.12 3.93
N LEU A 862 -4.31 7.99 4.52
CA LEU A 862 -4.02 9.32 3.96
C LEU A 862 -3.33 9.25 2.58
N LEU A 863 -2.45 8.26 2.37
CA LEU A 863 -1.85 8.01 1.05
C LEU A 863 -2.89 7.51 0.03
N TYR A 864 -3.79 6.62 0.44
CA TYR A 864 -4.92 6.18 -0.39
C TYR A 864 -5.82 7.35 -0.78
N GLU A 865 -6.17 8.23 0.17
CA GLU A 865 -6.96 9.44 -0.11
C GLU A 865 -6.23 10.39 -1.06
N GLY A 866 -4.92 10.59 -0.89
CA GLY A 866 -4.12 11.39 -1.82
C GLY A 866 -4.15 10.86 -3.25
N MET A 867 -4.01 9.54 -3.43
CA MET A 867 -4.11 8.92 -4.75
C MET A 867 -5.54 8.97 -5.31
N HIS A 868 -6.54 8.76 -4.45
CA HIS A 868 -7.95 8.82 -4.82
C HIS A 868 -8.36 10.22 -5.31
N ILE A 869 -7.84 11.29 -4.70
CA ILE A 869 -8.04 12.67 -5.18
C ILE A 869 -7.36 12.91 -6.52
N LEU A 870 -6.16 12.38 -6.74
CA LEU A 870 -5.47 12.49 -8.03
C LEU A 870 -6.31 11.84 -9.14
N ILE A 871 -6.88 10.66 -8.87
CA ILE A 871 -7.80 9.96 -9.79
C ILE A 871 -9.08 10.77 -9.99
N THR A 872 -9.67 11.31 -8.90
CA THR A 872 -10.85 12.18 -8.96
C THR A 872 -10.59 13.42 -9.81
N ALA A 873 -9.42 14.05 -9.71
CA ALA A 873 -9.03 15.18 -10.56
C ALA A 873 -9.03 14.79 -12.04
N ALA A 874 -8.42 13.65 -12.39
CA ALA A 874 -8.41 13.13 -13.76
C ALA A 874 -9.84 12.85 -14.28
N ILE A 875 -10.70 12.27 -13.44
CA ILE A 875 -12.11 12.04 -13.73
C ILE A 875 -12.84 13.38 -13.95
N CYS A 876 -12.72 14.37 -13.05
CA CYS A 876 -13.37 15.67 -13.19
C CYS A 876 -12.91 16.43 -14.45
N VAL A 877 -11.63 16.33 -14.81
CA VAL A 877 -11.10 16.86 -16.08
C VAL A 877 -11.78 16.17 -17.27
N PHE A 878 -11.92 14.85 -17.23
CA PHE A 878 -12.63 14.09 -18.26
C PHE A 878 -14.12 14.49 -18.35
N PHE A 879 -14.83 14.61 -17.24
CA PHE A 879 -16.21 15.13 -17.19
C PHE A 879 -16.32 16.51 -17.85
N THR A 880 -15.41 17.42 -17.52
CA THR A 880 -15.39 18.79 -18.06
C THR A 880 -15.12 18.79 -19.56
N ALA A 881 -14.17 17.98 -20.03
CA ALA A 881 -13.90 17.83 -21.46
C ALA A 881 -15.13 17.30 -22.22
N MET A 882 -15.93 16.45 -21.57
CA MET A 882 -17.16 15.89 -22.15
C MET A 882 -18.34 16.88 -22.12
N ASP A 883 -18.35 17.85 -21.20
CA ASP A 883 -19.41 18.87 -21.07
C ASP A 883 -19.27 20.00 -22.10
N GLN A 884 -18.04 20.46 -22.37
CA GLN A 884 -17.75 21.54 -23.34
C GLN A 884 -18.22 21.26 -24.79
N THR A 885 -18.65 20.03 -25.07
CA THR A 885 -19.21 19.60 -26.35
C THR A 885 -20.65 20.05 -26.60
N ASN A 886 -21.40 20.48 -25.56
CA ASN A 886 -22.82 20.84 -25.67
C ASN A 886 -23.10 22.36 -25.59
N THR A 887 -22.12 23.21 -25.27
CA THR A 887 -22.33 24.65 -25.02
C THR A 887 -22.02 25.57 -26.20
N LYS A 888 -21.59 25.02 -27.35
CA LYS A 888 -21.32 25.78 -28.58
C LYS A 888 -22.43 25.68 -29.66
N SER A 889 -23.63 25.24 -29.31
CA SER A 889 -24.80 25.29 -30.22
C SER A 889 -25.63 26.54 -30.00
#